data_AF-A0AAJ4JQS9-F1
#
_entry.id   AF-A0AAJ4JQS9-F1
#
_cell.length_a   1.000
_cell.length_b   1.000
_cell.length_c   1.000
_cell.angle_alpha   90.00
_cell.angle_beta   90.00
_cell.angle_gamma   90.00
#
_symmetry.space_group_name_H-M   'P 1'
#
loop_
_entity.id
_entity.type
_entity.pdbx_description
1 polymer ?
#
loop_
_entity_poly.entity_id
_entity_poly.type
_entity_poly.pdbx_seq_one_letter_code
_entity_poly.pdbx_strand_id
1 'polypeptide(L)'
;MKKIYKFFFIPIMLITLSLPQPVYAQSDIHGHYFEKSMLILIERGIMNGYSDGTYRPNRPITRAEFTVFLVRALNLSTDSTGTNFSDVKKDDWYYTAIVTATNNKIIGGYPNHVFKPKKHISRQEVAAMMKRALDLKGVSADKAPLLFTDNKDINPMFYGAIQELVYLNIIAGKKNNEGLFFAPLDSTTRGEMSAILNRLLQHIDEPKIRIDYTHYNYSFKKMIDIQVTKTPKVDGAGKYTASRSLVEYYANPNNFSKESSDYFQFLNLSENANLNPHEINRKVLQNKGTLSGQASSFIEAGRRYGVNEVYLMAHALHETGNGTSKLASGIPVDKNGNIVSENKATYTVYNMYGYGAIDNDPLNGGAKYAFLKGWFSPAAAIIGGAKNIANNYINDGQNTLYKMRWNPNNPGYPQYATHVSWAILQTNRIQEIYNLLDNYVLKYDVPTFNQQPNAKGKPSGDKQYHVDTKNQGIKLTTTANLNLRTGPTTSFRIIKTLEDNMTVTVIGENGGWYKVRANETIGWVSGSYLQAKNSRKSKLIMFPPTDDQEMPSQSKAVGSLVARITGNHVHLRTEPSTSNQESIIKQLLIDTPVQVFDVHENWYYVSDYQDKGWVFKDYIKLNNLFQVKNMESNLLVRNKPNQKGDIIGKLQANEYINVAFNEESNDIIQEGDWLKIYYENGFGWVHHAYLQKQDTTN
;
A
#
# COMPACT_ATOMS: atom_id res chain seq x y z
N MET A 1 -11.12 65.77 22.65
CA MET A 1 -10.78 66.28 21.29
C MET A 1 -9.55 65.55 20.78
N LYS A 2 -9.33 65.50 19.45
CA LYS A 2 -8.28 64.67 18.82
C LYS A 2 -6.87 65.11 19.26
N LYS A 3 -6.02 64.16 19.69
CA LYS A 3 -4.57 64.36 19.81
C LYS A 3 -3.86 63.75 18.60
N ILE A 4 -2.94 64.50 18.01
CA ILE A 4 -2.09 64.07 16.90
C ILE A 4 -0.77 63.56 17.49
N TYR A 5 -0.34 62.36 17.11
CA TYR A 5 1.03 61.89 17.32
C TYR A 5 1.68 61.61 15.98
N LYS A 6 2.80 62.28 15.71
CA LYS A 6 3.64 62.03 14.52
C LYS A 6 4.44 60.76 14.78
N PHE A 7 4.28 59.75 13.91
CA PHE A 7 5.17 58.59 13.94
C PHE A 7 6.53 58.96 13.35
N PHE A 8 7.61 58.60 14.06
CA PHE A 8 8.97 58.68 13.54
C PHE A 8 9.20 57.56 12.53
N PHE A 9 9.78 57.90 11.38
CA PHE A 9 10.16 56.94 10.36
C PHE A 9 11.52 56.32 10.72
N ILE A 10 11.50 55.16 11.38
CA ILE A 10 12.72 54.38 11.65
C ILE A 10 12.93 53.44 10.45
N PRO A 11 14.03 53.56 9.69
CA PRO A 11 14.34 52.59 8.66
C PRO A 11 14.71 51.25 9.31
N ILE A 12 13.84 50.26 9.21
CA ILE A 12 14.17 48.88 9.58
C ILE A 12 15.17 48.37 8.53
N MET A 13 16.45 48.53 8.85
CA MET A 13 17.55 47.93 8.13
C MET A 13 17.34 46.40 8.16
N LEU A 14 17.01 45.80 7.02
CA LEU A 14 16.99 44.34 6.90
C LEU A 14 18.42 43.84 7.09
N ILE A 15 18.74 43.46 8.33
CA ILE A 15 19.83 42.51 8.60
C ILE A 15 19.34 41.18 8.02
N THR A 16 19.65 40.95 6.76
CA THR A 16 19.58 39.62 6.18
C THR A 16 20.56 38.76 6.96
N LEU A 17 20.05 37.98 7.93
CA LEU A 17 20.76 36.79 8.35
C LEU A 17 20.77 35.85 7.13
N SER A 18 21.81 35.99 6.32
CA SER A 18 22.36 34.87 5.58
C SER A 18 22.79 33.84 6.62
N LEU A 19 21.83 32.99 7.01
CA LEU A 19 22.17 31.67 7.55
C LEU A 19 23.23 31.11 6.60
N PRO A 20 24.39 30.66 7.11
CA PRO A 20 25.39 30.08 6.24
C PRO A 20 24.74 28.86 5.59
N GLN A 21 24.37 29.02 4.32
CA GLN A 21 24.10 27.90 3.43
C GLN A 21 25.31 26.98 3.61
N PRO A 22 25.13 25.69 3.94
CA PRO A 22 26.24 24.77 3.93
C PRO A 22 26.75 24.74 2.49
N VAL A 23 27.83 25.48 2.24
CA VAL A 23 28.59 25.39 1.00
C VAL A 23 29.11 23.97 1.04
N TYR A 24 28.41 23.08 0.32
CA TYR A 24 28.84 21.72 0.07
C TYR A 24 30.09 21.81 -0.80
N ALA A 25 31.22 22.05 -0.11
CA ALA A 25 32.54 21.94 -0.69
C ALA A 25 32.58 20.58 -1.41
N GLN A 26 32.89 20.62 -2.70
CA GLN A 26 33.01 19.44 -3.53
C GLN A 26 34.05 18.54 -2.85
N SER A 27 33.56 17.48 -2.19
CA SER A 27 34.22 16.94 -1.00
C SER A 27 35.64 16.48 -1.34
N ASP A 28 36.57 16.61 -0.40
CA ASP A 28 37.98 16.21 -0.55
C ASP A 28 38.22 14.68 -0.69
N ILE A 29 37.14 13.92 -0.91
CA ILE A 29 37.10 12.51 -1.31
C ILE A 29 36.73 12.33 -2.79
N HIS A 30 36.29 13.37 -3.49
CA HIS A 30 35.81 13.27 -4.87
C HIS A 30 36.94 13.04 -5.85
N GLY A 31 36.80 12.02 -6.71
CA GLY A 31 37.88 11.51 -7.56
C GLY A 31 38.98 10.77 -6.78
N HIS A 32 38.83 10.60 -5.46
CA HIS A 32 39.82 9.88 -4.65
C HIS A 32 39.68 8.38 -4.83
N TYR A 33 40.80 7.64 -4.81
CA TYR A 33 40.80 6.17 -4.97
C TYR A 33 39.90 5.42 -3.95
N PHE A 34 39.60 6.04 -2.81
CA PHE A 34 38.73 5.49 -1.76
C PHE A 34 37.32 6.11 -1.70
N GLU A 35 36.95 7.00 -2.63
CA GLU A 35 35.69 7.77 -2.64
C GLU A 35 34.47 6.91 -2.28
N LYS A 36 34.22 5.84 -3.04
CA LYS A 36 33.07 4.95 -2.84
C LYS A 36 33.01 4.33 -1.44
N SER A 37 34.16 3.91 -0.89
CA SER A 37 34.20 3.30 0.45
C SER A 37 34.06 4.33 1.57
N MET A 38 34.57 5.54 1.37
CA MET A 38 34.36 6.64 2.31
C MET A 38 32.89 7.07 2.30
N LEU A 39 32.29 7.28 1.13
CA LEU A 39 30.87 7.60 0.98
C LEU A 39 29.98 6.58 1.71
N ILE A 40 30.18 5.27 1.51
CA ILE A 40 29.41 4.22 2.21
C ILE A 40 29.52 4.35 3.74
N LEU A 41 30.71 4.61 4.30
CA LEU A 41 30.86 4.76 5.75
C LEU A 41 30.33 6.10 6.30
N ILE A 42 30.39 7.17 5.50
CA ILE A 42 29.81 8.48 5.84
C ILE A 42 28.29 8.36 5.87
N GLU A 43 27.71 7.74 4.84
CA GLU A 43 26.28 7.48 4.71
C GLU A 43 25.75 6.59 5.83
N ARG A 44 26.47 5.52 6.19
CA ARG A 44 26.10 4.65 7.33
C ARG A 44 26.38 5.27 8.70
N GLY A 45 26.76 6.56 8.79
CA GLY A 45 27.01 7.28 10.05
C GLY A 45 28.25 6.79 10.83
N ILE A 46 29.06 5.93 10.21
CA ILE A 46 30.26 5.34 10.80
C ILE A 46 31.37 6.38 10.80
N MET A 47 31.68 6.97 9.63
CA MET A 47 32.71 7.98 9.46
C MET A 47 32.13 9.40 9.48
N ASN A 48 32.70 10.28 10.29
CA ASN A 48 32.40 11.73 10.27
C ASN A 48 33.56 12.51 9.63
N GLY A 49 33.23 13.65 9.02
CA GLY A 49 34.21 14.68 8.64
C GLY A 49 34.74 15.46 9.86
N TYR A 50 35.61 16.44 9.62
CA TYR A 50 36.07 17.39 10.63
C TYR A 50 35.19 18.67 10.62
N SER A 51 35.40 19.55 11.60
CA SER A 51 34.65 20.81 11.75
C SER A 51 34.88 21.84 10.64
N ASP A 52 35.84 21.61 9.74
CA ASP A 52 36.11 22.42 8.54
C ASP A 52 35.43 21.85 7.27
N GLY A 53 34.63 20.79 7.40
CA GLY A 53 33.95 20.12 6.29
C GLY A 53 34.79 19.08 5.53
N THR A 54 36.07 18.92 5.86
CA THR A 54 36.96 17.93 5.20
C THR A 54 36.78 16.51 5.74
N TYR A 55 37.21 15.50 5.00
CA TYR A 55 37.31 14.09 5.44
C TYR A 55 38.75 13.57 5.46
N ARG A 56 39.69 14.28 4.83
CA ARG A 56 41.14 14.09 4.78
C ARG A 56 41.53 12.63 4.50
N PRO A 57 41.21 12.10 3.30
CA PRO A 57 41.36 10.67 2.99
C PRO A 57 42.75 10.11 3.29
N ASN A 58 43.80 10.87 2.96
CA ASN A 58 45.20 10.44 3.11
C ASN A 58 45.79 10.73 4.50
N ARG A 59 45.03 11.30 5.45
CA ARG A 59 45.52 11.47 6.83
C ARG A 59 45.64 10.10 7.53
N PRO A 60 46.80 9.77 8.13
CA PRO A 60 46.94 8.64 9.04
C PRO A 60 46.03 8.77 10.26
N ILE A 61 45.39 7.66 10.62
CA ILE A 61 44.36 7.62 11.66
C ILE A 61 44.95 7.16 13.00
N THR A 62 44.40 7.63 14.13
CA THR A 62 44.81 7.15 15.46
C THR A 62 44.10 5.86 15.87
N ARG A 63 44.69 5.11 16.81
CA ARG A 63 44.11 3.86 17.35
C ARG A 63 42.74 4.09 17.99
N ALA A 64 42.53 5.25 18.63
CA ALA A 64 41.23 5.67 19.13
C ALA A 64 40.21 5.93 18.02
N GLU A 65 40.55 6.72 16.99
CA GLU A 65 39.67 6.97 15.84
C GLU A 65 39.22 5.67 15.17
N PHE A 66 40.14 4.75 14.93
CA PHE A 66 39.81 3.45 14.36
C PHE A 66 38.86 2.63 15.24
N THR A 67 39.07 2.64 16.56
CA THR A 67 38.19 1.94 17.52
C THR A 67 36.78 2.50 17.49
N VAL A 68 36.63 3.84 17.43
CA VAL A 68 35.32 4.50 17.32
C VAL A 68 34.59 4.10 16.03
N PHE A 69 35.29 4.05 14.90
CA PHE A 69 34.68 3.59 13.64
C PHE A 69 34.29 2.11 13.67
N LEU A 70 35.13 1.24 14.26
CA LEU A 70 34.84 -0.19 14.35
C LEU A 70 33.64 -0.49 15.28
N VAL A 71 33.53 0.19 16.42
CA VAL A 71 32.37 0.06 17.34
C VAL A 71 31.06 0.48 16.68
N ARG A 72 31.09 1.58 15.90
CA ARG A 72 29.93 2.04 15.11
C ARG A 72 29.56 1.03 14.02
N ALA A 73 30.55 0.54 13.26
CA ALA A 73 30.32 -0.44 12.19
C ALA A 73 29.74 -1.77 12.69
N LEU A 74 30.12 -2.20 13.89
CA LEU A 74 29.58 -3.40 14.54
C LEU A 74 28.20 -3.20 15.20
N ASN A 75 27.72 -1.95 15.27
CA ASN A 75 26.50 -1.51 15.96
C ASN A 75 26.39 -2.05 17.40
N LEU A 76 27.45 -1.86 18.20
CA LEU A 76 27.51 -2.38 19.57
C LEU A 76 26.80 -1.45 20.56
N SER A 77 26.12 -2.05 21.53
CA SER A 77 25.57 -1.32 22.68
C SER A 77 26.71 -0.64 23.46
N THR A 78 26.55 0.66 23.72
CA THR A 78 27.58 1.48 24.39
C THR A 78 27.73 1.11 25.86
N ASP A 79 28.97 0.96 26.32
CA ASP A 79 29.35 0.54 27.66
C ASP A 79 30.24 1.62 28.30
N SER A 80 30.11 1.81 29.61
CA SER A 80 30.86 2.78 30.40
C SER A 80 31.29 2.24 31.78
N THR A 81 31.22 0.92 31.98
CA THR A 81 31.53 0.22 33.24
C THR A 81 32.97 0.39 33.73
N GLY A 82 33.90 0.74 32.85
CA GLY A 82 35.29 1.09 33.19
C GLY A 82 36.30 0.57 32.18
N THR A 83 37.56 0.95 32.34
CA THR A 83 38.68 0.32 31.63
C THR A 83 39.92 0.34 32.51
N ASN A 84 40.77 -0.68 32.34
CA ASN A 84 42.04 -0.80 33.05
C ASN A 84 43.18 -0.02 32.35
N PHE A 85 42.90 0.72 31.28
CA PHE A 85 43.91 1.52 30.57
C PHE A 85 44.20 2.84 31.28
N SER A 86 45.43 2.98 31.78
CA SER A 86 45.89 4.14 32.55
C SER A 86 46.01 5.45 31.75
N ASP A 87 45.97 5.38 30.42
CA ASP A 87 46.06 6.50 29.49
C ASP A 87 44.75 6.82 28.73
N VAL A 88 43.61 6.34 29.25
CA VAL A 88 42.26 6.56 28.70
C VAL A 88 41.35 7.09 29.80
N LYS A 89 40.92 8.35 29.71
CA LYS A 89 40.15 9.02 30.76
C LYS A 89 38.66 9.10 30.44
N LYS A 90 37.81 9.20 31.47
CA LYS A 90 36.33 9.21 31.34
C LYS A 90 35.78 10.42 30.56
N ASP A 91 36.54 11.49 30.49
CA ASP A 91 36.29 12.72 29.72
C ASP A 91 36.83 12.68 28.28
N ASP A 92 37.62 11.68 27.89
CA ASP A 92 38.05 11.52 26.50
C ASP A 92 36.88 11.16 25.59
N TRP A 93 36.75 11.85 24.45
CA TRP A 93 35.67 11.63 23.47
C TRP A 93 35.59 10.20 22.90
N TYR A 94 36.66 9.42 23.02
CA TYR A 94 36.75 8.01 22.59
C TYR A 94 36.50 7.00 23.73
N TYR A 95 36.33 7.44 24.98
CA TYR A 95 36.28 6.58 26.18
C TYR A 95 35.27 5.44 26.03
N THR A 96 34.00 5.76 25.80
CA THR A 96 32.91 4.79 25.66
C THR A 96 33.18 3.75 24.57
N ALA A 97 33.78 4.16 23.44
CA ALA A 97 34.12 3.21 22.37
C ALA A 97 35.27 2.27 22.78
N ILE A 98 36.28 2.76 23.51
CA ILE A 98 37.35 1.91 24.04
C ILE A 98 36.81 0.94 25.09
N VAL A 99 35.94 1.39 26.01
CA VAL A 99 35.28 0.51 26.99
C VAL A 99 34.47 -0.58 26.27
N THR A 100 33.54 -0.20 25.39
CA THR A 100 32.72 -1.13 24.60
C THR A 100 33.59 -2.13 23.83
N ALA A 101 34.62 -1.69 23.12
CA ALA A 101 35.48 -2.58 22.34
C ALA A 101 36.35 -3.50 23.21
N THR A 102 36.71 -3.07 24.43
CA THR A 102 37.48 -3.89 25.39
C THR A 102 36.61 -4.99 25.95
N ASN A 103 35.40 -4.66 26.41
CA ASN A 103 34.48 -5.62 27.02
C ASN A 103 33.95 -6.65 25.99
N ASN A 104 33.80 -6.23 24.73
CA ASN A 104 33.52 -7.12 23.59
C ASN A 104 34.79 -7.85 23.06
N LYS A 105 35.95 -7.73 23.72
CA LYS A 105 37.22 -8.41 23.40
C LYS A 105 37.80 -8.11 22.00
N ILE A 106 37.37 -7.04 21.34
CA ILE A 106 37.83 -6.63 20.00
C ILE A 106 39.24 -6.01 20.09
N ILE A 107 39.51 -5.26 21.15
CA ILE A 107 40.80 -4.61 21.41
C ILE A 107 41.50 -5.16 22.65
N GLY A 108 42.82 -4.96 22.65
CA GLY A 108 43.67 -5.07 23.83
C GLY A 108 44.65 -3.90 23.90
N GLY A 109 45.30 -3.74 25.06
CA GLY A 109 46.35 -2.74 25.26
C GLY A 109 47.74 -3.23 24.87
N TYR A 110 48.72 -2.40 25.18
CA TYR A 110 50.15 -2.72 25.22
C TYR A 110 50.56 -3.09 26.66
N PRO A 111 51.80 -3.56 26.90
CA PRO A 111 52.34 -3.73 28.25
C PRO A 111 52.18 -2.49 29.13
N ASN A 112 52.17 -2.68 30.45
CA ASN A 112 51.92 -1.66 31.48
C ASN A 112 50.52 -1.02 31.43
N HIS A 113 49.53 -1.76 30.92
CA HIS A 113 48.11 -1.34 30.90
C HIS A 113 47.89 0.04 30.26
N VAL A 114 48.39 0.23 29.05
CA VAL A 114 48.13 1.43 28.22
C VAL A 114 47.52 1.07 26.87
N PHE A 115 46.60 1.88 26.37
CA PHE A 115 45.99 1.71 25.05
C PHE A 115 46.70 2.51 23.96
N LYS A 116 47.41 3.60 24.31
CA LYS A 116 48.05 4.58 23.42
C LYS A 116 47.04 5.18 22.42
N PRO A 117 45.94 5.80 22.87
CA PRO A 117 44.83 6.24 22.01
C PRO A 117 45.25 7.16 20.87
N LYS A 118 46.23 8.04 21.12
CA LYS A 118 46.76 9.03 20.16
C LYS A 118 47.85 8.48 19.23
N LYS A 119 48.32 7.24 19.41
CA LYS A 119 49.26 6.58 18.49
C LYS A 119 48.57 6.33 17.15
N HIS A 120 49.26 6.56 16.04
CA HIS A 120 48.81 6.07 14.74
C HIS A 120 48.78 4.53 14.72
N ILE A 121 47.69 3.96 14.21
CA ILE A 121 47.48 2.51 14.18
C ILE A 121 48.14 1.91 12.93
N SER A 122 48.92 0.84 13.11
CA SER A 122 49.57 0.19 11.98
C SER A 122 48.66 -0.82 11.28
N ARG A 123 48.93 -1.14 10.01
CA ARG A 123 48.07 -2.01 9.19
C ARG A 123 47.86 -3.41 9.80
N GLN A 124 48.88 -3.98 10.46
CA GLN A 124 48.72 -5.26 11.18
C GLN A 124 47.89 -5.15 12.46
N GLU A 125 47.89 -3.98 13.13
CA GLU A 125 47.04 -3.74 14.31
C GLU A 125 45.57 -3.57 13.90
N VAL A 126 45.31 -2.93 12.74
CA VAL A 126 44.00 -2.93 12.08
C VAL A 126 43.56 -4.38 11.80
N ALA A 127 44.37 -5.19 11.13
CA ALA A 127 44.05 -6.58 10.83
C ALA A 127 43.70 -7.39 12.10
N ALA A 128 44.50 -7.28 13.16
CA ALA A 128 44.26 -7.98 14.42
C ALA A 128 42.93 -7.59 15.10
N MET A 129 42.50 -6.33 14.98
CA MET A 129 41.19 -5.88 15.49
C MET A 129 40.03 -6.33 14.60
N MET A 130 40.19 -6.27 13.27
CA MET A 130 39.17 -6.69 12.31
C MET A 130 38.88 -8.19 12.40
N LYS A 131 39.89 -9.02 12.67
CA LYS A 131 39.70 -10.45 12.95
C LYS A 131 38.82 -10.66 14.20
N ARG A 132 39.10 -10.00 15.32
CA ARG A 132 38.26 -10.12 16.53
C ARG A 132 36.84 -9.57 16.35
N ALA A 133 36.66 -8.64 15.42
CA ALA A 133 35.34 -8.15 15.01
C ALA A 133 34.54 -9.22 14.22
N LEU A 134 35.21 -10.03 13.38
CA LEU A 134 34.62 -11.21 12.74
C LEU A 134 34.28 -12.30 13.76
N ASP A 135 35.20 -12.61 14.68
CA ASP A 135 34.98 -13.58 15.76
C ASP A 135 33.71 -13.27 16.56
N LEU A 136 33.55 -12.00 16.97
CA LEU A 136 32.38 -11.52 17.71
C LEU A 136 31.06 -11.64 16.94
N LYS A 137 31.13 -11.62 15.60
CA LYS A 137 29.98 -11.79 14.69
C LYS A 137 29.81 -13.24 14.19
N GLY A 138 30.61 -14.18 14.68
CA GLY A 138 30.55 -15.60 14.33
C GLY A 138 31.09 -15.94 12.93
N VAL A 139 31.82 -15.03 12.28
CA VAL A 139 32.31 -15.23 10.91
C VAL A 139 33.65 -15.97 10.93
N SER A 140 33.63 -17.21 10.44
CA SER A 140 34.80 -18.08 10.29
C SER A 140 35.39 -18.00 8.88
N ALA A 141 36.70 -18.24 8.74
CA ALA A 141 37.40 -18.28 7.45
C ALA A 141 38.60 -19.25 7.49
N ASP A 142 38.98 -19.79 6.33
CA ASP A 142 40.26 -20.49 6.18
C ASP A 142 41.42 -19.49 6.08
N LYS A 143 42.65 -20.02 6.06
CA LYS A 143 43.88 -19.24 5.97
C LYS A 143 44.44 -19.24 4.54
N ALA A 144 44.40 -18.09 3.87
CA ALA A 144 45.09 -17.92 2.60
C ALA A 144 46.63 -17.93 2.78
N PRO A 145 47.41 -18.38 1.78
CA PRO A 145 48.84 -18.11 1.74
C PRO A 145 49.08 -16.61 1.52
N LEU A 146 49.98 -16.00 2.30
CA LEU A 146 50.35 -14.61 2.10
C LEU A 146 51.42 -14.51 1.01
N LEU A 147 51.11 -13.84 -0.10
CA LEU A 147 52.02 -13.64 -1.24
C LEU A 147 52.69 -12.26 -1.20
N PHE A 148 53.11 -11.81 -0.01
CA PHE A 148 53.69 -10.49 0.22
C PHE A 148 55.22 -10.56 0.36
N THR A 149 55.95 -9.66 -0.29
CA THR A 149 57.43 -9.61 -0.27
C THR A 149 58.00 -9.26 1.11
N ASP A 150 57.22 -8.57 1.95
CA ASP A 150 57.52 -8.14 3.31
C ASP A 150 56.87 -9.04 4.39
N ASN A 151 56.46 -10.26 4.04
CA ASN A 151 55.90 -11.26 4.95
C ASN A 151 56.68 -11.44 6.26
N LYS A 152 58.02 -11.31 6.19
CA LYS A 152 58.96 -11.43 7.32
C LYS A 152 58.80 -10.32 8.37
N ASP A 153 58.25 -9.17 7.98
CA ASP A 153 58.12 -7.97 8.81
C ASP A 153 56.75 -7.91 9.51
N ILE A 154 55.88 -8.90 9.25
CA ILE A 154 54.60 -9.12 9.93
C ILE A 154 54.87 -9.73 11.32
N ASN A 155 54.29 -9.16 12.37
CA ASN A 155 54.35 -9.75 13.70
C ASN A 155 53.65 -11.13 13.71
N PRO A 156 54.32 -12.22 14.16
CA PRO A 156 53.75 -13.58 14.13
C PRO A 156 52.38 -13.71 14.82
N MET A 157 52.10 -12.91 15.86
CA MET A 157 50.80 -12.90 16.55
C MET A 157 49.63 -12.50 15.63
N PHE A 158 49.91 -11.72 14.59
CA PHE A 158 48.90 -11.20 13.66
C PHE A 158 48.89 -11.93 12.30
N TYR A 159 49.86 -12.81 12.05
CA TYR A 159 50.01 -13.50 10.76
C TYR A 159 48.75 -14.27 10.36
N GLY A 160 48.23 -15.13 11.25
CA GLY A 160 47.01 -15.89 11.00
C GLY A 160 45.76 -15.01 10.77
N ALA A 161 45.66 -13.90 11.50
CA ALA A 161 44.57 -12.93 11.31
C ALA A 161 44.65 -12.23 9.93
N ILE A 162 45.85 -12.01 9.41
CA ILE A 162 46.04 -11.46 8.06
C ILE A 162 45.71 -12.55 7.01
N GLN A 163 46.04 -13.82 7.23
CA GLN A 163 45.67 -14.92 6.33
C GLN A 163 44.15 -15.07 6.17
N GLU A 164 43.41 -14.98 7.27
CA GLU A 164 41.93 -15.07 7.30
C GLU A 164 41.28 -13.85 6.63
N LEU A 165 41.80 -12.64 6.88
CA LEU A 165 41.31 -11.41 6.24
C LEU A 165 41.70 -11.29 4.76
N VAL A 166 42.76 -11.95 4.31
CA VAL A 166 43.13 -12.07 2.89
C VAL A 166 42.24 -13.11 2.20
N TYR A 167 41.95 -14.25 2.83
CA TYR A 167 40.98 -15.24 2.31
C TYR A 167 39.60 -14.62 2.09
N LEU A 168 39.10 -13.84 3.06
CA LEU A 168 37.86 -13.07 2.94
C LEU A 168 37.95 -11.87 1.97
N ASN A 169 39.12 -11.56 1.40
CA ASN A 169 39.38 -10.36 0.58
C ASN A 169 39.15 -9.01 1.29
N ILE A 170 38.96 -9.01 2.62
CA ILE A 170 38.76 -7.80 3.43
C ILE A 170 40.01 -6.91 3.39
N ILE A 171 41.19 -7.52 3.54
CA ILE A 171 42.48 -6.82 3.42
C ILE A 171 43.30 -7.40 2.26
N ALA A 172 44.07 -6.53 1.61
CA ALA A 172 44.94 -6.88 0.50
C ALA A 172 46.26 -6.10 0.60
N GLY A 173 47.28 -6.61 -0.09
CA GLY A 173 48.56 -5.95 -0.25
C GLY A 173 48.48 -4.71 -1.14
N LYS A 174 49.43 -3.80 -0.94
CA LYS A 174 49.81 -2.72 -1.85
C LYS A 174 50.68 -3.31 -2.97
N LYS A 175 50.71 -2.68 -4.15
CA LYS A 175 51.60 -3.08 -5.26
C LYS A 175 52.63 -2.00 -5.53
N ASN A 176 53.89 -2.38 -5.69
CA ASN A 176 54.99 -1.53 -6.16
C ASN A 176 55.69 -2.21 -7.37
N ASN A 177 56.88 -1.73 -7.73
CA ASN A 177 57.68 -2.30 -8.83
C ASN A 177 58.33 -3.66 -8.47
N GLU A 178 58.43 -3.99 -7.18
CA GLU A 178 59.08 -5.20 -6.66
C GLU A 178 58.08 -6.35 -6.46
N GLY A 179 56.77 -6.04 -6.36
CA GLY A 179 55.70 -7.02 -6.28
C GLY A 179 54.50 -6.54 -5.48
N LEU A 180 53.89 -7.47 -4.75
CA LEU A 180 52.82 -7.23 -3.79
C LEU A 180 53.42 -7.23 -2.38
N PHE A 181 53.09 -6.24 -1.56
CA PHE A 181 53.61 -6.08 -0.19
C PHE A 181 52.48 -5.67 0.76
N PHE A 182 52.54 -6.07 2.03
CA PHE A 182 51.47 -5.81 3.00
C PHE A 182 51.60 -4.42 3.63
N ALA A 183 52.81 -4.00 3.96
CA ALA A 183 53.19 -2.89 4.82
C ALA A 183 52.63 -3.02 6.26
N PRO A 184 53.10 -3.99 7.08
CA PRO A 184 52.55 -4.27 8.41
C PRO A 184 52.71 -3.11 9.41
N LEU A 185 53.80 -2.35 9.29
CA LEU A 185 54.16 -1.24 10.19
C LEU A 185 53.62 0.12 9.72
N ASP A 186 53.14 0.23 8.47
CA ASP A 186 52.55 1.47 7.93
C ASP A 186 51.38 1.94 8.77
N SER A 187 51.34 3.25 9.05
CA SER A 187 50.18 3.91 9.65
C SER A 187 49.01 3.93 8.66
N THR A 188 47.86 3.39 9.05
CA THR A 188 46.71 3.27 8.14
C THR A 188 46.01 4.62 7.93
N THR A 189 45.75 4.98 6.68
CA THR A 189 45.03 6.22 6.31
C THR A 189 43.51 6.10 6.48
N ARG A 190 42.79 7.24 6.52
CA ARG A 190 41.32 7.25 6.60
C ARG A 190 40.67 6.56 5.38
N GLY A 191 41.25 6.74 4.20
CA GLY A 191 40.82 6.10 2.96
C GLY A 191 41.03 4.57 2.98
N GLU A 192 42.22 4.10 3.32
CA GLU A 192 42.49 2.65 3.44
C GLU A 192 41.59 1.99 4.49
N MET A 193 41.46 2.62 5.66
CA MET A 193 40.56 2.17 6.72
C MET A 193 39.12 2.06 6.19
N SER A 194 38.66 3.04 5.40
CA SER A 194 37.31 3.01 4.85
C SER A 194 37.08 1.79 3.95
N ALA A 195 38.07 1.42 3.12
CA ALA A 195 37.96 0.26 2.24
C ALA A 195 37.98 -1.05 3.03
N ILE A 196 38.85 -1.18 4.02
CA ILE A 196 38.95 -2.39 4.86
C ILE A 196 37.67 -2.57 5.71
N LEU A 197 37.12 -1.47 6.26
CA LEU A 197 35.92 -1.50 7.09
C LEU A 197 34.62 -1.65 6.25
N ASN A 198 34.56 -1.06 5.06
CA ASN A 198 33.49 -1.31 4.08
C ASN A 198 33.46 -2.78 3.63
N ARG A 199 34.61 -3.42 3.45
CA ARG A 199 34.64 -4.86 3.15
C ARG A 199 34.24 -5.71 4.35
N LEU A 200 34.70 -5.43 5.57
CA LEU A 200 34.24 -6.14 6.77
C LEU A 200 32.71 -6.20 6.84
N LEU A 201 32.04 -5.04 6.65
CA LEU A 201 30.57 -4.94 6.67
C LEU A 201 29.90 -5.93 5.71
N GLN A 202 30.47 -6.16 4.52
CA GLN A 202 29.95 -7.14 3.54
C GLN A 202 30.00 -8.61 4.02
N HIS A 203 30.68 -8.91 5.13
CA HIS A 203 30.70 -10.23 5.79
C HIS A 203 29.97 -10.27 7.13
N ILE A 204 29.68 -9.12 7.77
CA ILE A 204 29.06 -9.05 9.12
C ILE A 204 27.66 -8.42 9.15
N ASP A 205 27.23 -7.81 8.04
CA ASP A 205 25.84 -7.41 7.84
C ASP A 205 24.96 -8.67 7.76
N GLU A 206 23.72 -8.60 8.27
CA GLU A 206 22.75 -9.68 8.09
C GLU A 206 22.57 -9.99 6.59
N PRO A 207 22.35 -11.27 6.21
CA PRO A 207 22.13 -11.63 4.81
C PRO A 207 20.98 -10.80 4.25
N LYS A 208 21.20 -10.16 3.09
CA LYS A 208 20.24 -9.24 2.45
C LYS A 208 18.83 -9.83 2.25
N ILE A 209 18.69 -11.15 2.31
CA ILE A 209 17.44 -11.90 2.29
C ILE A 209 17.44 -12.92 3.44
N ARG A 210 16.50 -12.76 4.38
CA ARG A 210 16.05 -13.79 5.34
C ARG A 210 14.66 -14.27 4.92
N ILE A 211 14.40 -15.57 5.03
CA ILE A 211 13.09 -16.17 4.70
C ILE A 211 12.67 -17.08 5.86
N ASP A 212 11.64 -16.65 6.58
CA ASP A 212 10.90 -17.42 7.56
C ASP A 212 9.63 -18.00 6.93
N TYR A 213 9.00 -18.98 7.61
CA TYR A 213 7.81 -19.66 7.10
C TYR A 213 6.75 -19.81 8.20
N THR A 214 5.62 -19.10 8.09
CA THR A 214 4.45 -19.40 8.96
C THR A 214 3.71 -20.63 8.45
N HIS A 215 3.58 -21.67 9.28
CA HIS A 215 2.81 -22.87 8.94
C HIS A 215 1.37 -22.82 9.47
N TYR A 216 0.40 -23.07 8.60
CA TYR A 216 -1.03 -23.08 8.90
C TYR A 216 -1.57 -24.51 8.90
N ASN A 217 -2.05 -24.96 10.06
CA ASN A 217 -2.49 -26.34 10.28
C ASN A 217 -3.90 -26.63 9.70
N TYR A 218 -4.06 -26.42 8.41
CA TYR A 218 -5.20 -26.86 7.61
C TYR A 218 -4.78 -27.03 6.14
N SER A 219 -5.57 -27.72 5.32
CA SER A 219 -5.17 -28.00 3.93
C SER A 219 -5.30 -26.79 3.01
N PHE A 220 -4.40 -26.66 2.03
CA PHE A 220 -4.50 -25.61 1.01
C PHE A 220 -5.88 -25.61 0.32
N LYS A 221 -6.43 -26.80 0.07
CA LYS A 221 -7.80 -26.96 -0.44
C LYS A 221 -8.84 -26.25 0.43
N LYS A 222 -8.79 -26.40 1.77
CA LYS A 222 -9.70 -25.73 2.71
C LYS A 222 -9.58 -24.21 2.63
N MET A 223 -8.37 -23.67 2.44
CA MET A 223 -8.17 -22.22 2.20
C MET A 223 -8.98 -21.77 0.99
N ILE A 224 -8.76 -22.42 -0.16
CA ILE A 224 -9.39 -22.09 -1.44
C ILE A 224 -10.91 -22.28 -1.39
N ASP A 225 -11.39 -23.36 -0.77
CA ASP A 225 -12.81 -23.65 -0.60
C ASP A 225 -13.53 -22.50 0.11
N ILE A 226 -12.90 -21.88 1.12
CA ILE A 226 -13.45 -20.71 1.80
C ILE A 226 -13.32 -19.46 0.92
N GLN A 227 -12.16 -19.21 0.30
CA GLN A 227 -11.93 -18.00 -0.51
C GLN A 227 -12.90 -17.85 -1.68
N VAL A 228 -13.25 -18.94 -2.38
CA VAL A 228 -14.17 -18.84 -3.53
C VAL A 228 -15.58 -18.42 -3.12
N THR A 229 -16.01 -18.66 -1.87
CA THR A 229 -17.30 -18.17 -1.35
C THR A 229 -17.37 -16.65 -1.21
N LYS A 230 -16.22 -15.96 -1.15
CA LYS A 230 -16.15 -14.50 -0.95
C LYS A 230 -16.24 -13.70 -2.25
N THR A 231 -16.69 -14.32 -3.34
CA THR A 231 -16.80 -13.75 -4.69
C THR A 231 -15.54 -12.98 -5.16
N PRO A 232 -14.33 -13.55 -5.03
CA PRO A 232 -13.07 -12.88 -5.38
C PRO A 232 -13.05 -12.46 -6.85
N LYS A 233 -12.34 -11.39 -7.18
CA LYS A 233 -12.50 -10.66 -8.46
C LYS A 233 -11.27 -10.75 -9.35
N VAL A 234 -11.47 -10.84 -10.67
CA VAL A 234 -10.40 -10.88 -11.70
C VAL A 234 -9.74 -9.51 -11.86
N ASP A 235 -10.49 -8.44 -11.60
CA ASP A 235 -10.14 -7.05 -11.86
C ASP A 235 -10.33 -6.16 -10.61
N GLY A 236 -9.73 -4.96 -10.65
CA GLY A 236 -9.82 -3.98 -9.57
C GLY A 236 -11.17 -3.26 -9.45
N ALA A 237 -11.97 -3.21 -10.53
CA ALA A 237 -13.30 -2.60 -10.54
C ALA A 237 -14.39 -3.58 -10.04
N GLY A 238 -14.01 -4.80 -9.63
CA GLY A 238 -14.90 -5.81 -9.09
C GLY A 238 -15.91 -6.40 -10.08
N LYS A 239 -15.76 -6.14 -11.38
CA LYS A 239 -16.77 -6.51 -12.40
C LYS A 239 -16.86 -8.01 -12.63
N TYR A 240 -15.73 -8.70 -12.67
CA TYR A 240 -15.64 -10.10 -13.06
C TYR A 240 -15.25 -11.00 -11.89
N THR A 241 -16.01 -12.08 -11.67
CA THR A 241 -15.71 -13.05 -10.60
C THR A 241 -14.63 -14.02 -11.04
N ALA A 242 -13.61 -14.23 -10.22
CA ALA A 242 -12.44 -15.06 -10.49
C ALA A 242 -12.77 -16.55 -10.46
N SER A 243 -12.18 -17.30 -11.39
CA SER A 243 -12.26 -18.77 -11.37
C SER A 243 -11.51 -19.35 -10.17
N ARG A 244 -11.92 -20.54 -9.72
CA ARG A 244 -11.19 -21.28 -8.69
C ARG A 244 -9.70 -21.42 -9.02
N SER A 245 -9.36 -21.74 -10.26
CA SER A 245 -7.95 -21.87 -10.70
C SER A 245 -7.17 -20.56 -10.67
N LEU A 246 -7.82 -19.40 -10.78
CA LEU A 246 -7.16 -18.11 -10.63
C LEU A 246 -6.93 -17.76 -9.15
N VAL A 247 -7.88 -18.13 -8.27
CA VAL A 247 -7.71 -18.04 -6.81
C VAL A 247 -6.59 -18.98 -6.36
N GLU A 248 -6.58 -20.25 -6.81
CA GLU A 248 -5.50 -21.22 -6.57
C GLU A 248 -4.15 -20.71 -7.08
N TYR A 249 -4.13 -19.98 -8.19
CA TYR A 249 -2.89 -19.38 -8.69
C TYR A 249 -2.36 -18.29 -7.76
N TYR A 250 -3.17 -17.29 -7.41
CA TYR A 250 -2.68 -16.17 -6.60
C TYR A 250 -2.54 -16.47 -5.10
N ALA A 251 -3.19 -17.53 -4.61
CA ALA A 251 -3.09 -17.94 -3.20
C ALA A 251 -2.01 -19.00 -2.93
N ASN A 252 -1.45 -19.71 -3.94
CA ASN A 252 -0.39 -20.69 -3.72
C ASN A 252 1.00 -20.03 -3.68
N PRO A 253 1.72 -20.01 -2.55
CA PRO A 253 3.03 -19.36 -2.45
C PRO A 253 4.10 -19.98 -3.36
N ASN A 254 3.96 -21.28 -3.71
CA ASN A 254 4.87 -21.97 -4.61
C ASN A 254 4.86 -21.44 -6.06
N ASN A 255 3.90 -20.59 -6.44
CA ASN A 255 3.80 -20.03 -7.79
C ASN A 255 4.69 -18.81 -8.04
N PHE A 256 5.36 -18.29 -7.01
CA PHE A 256 6.13 -17.05 -7.07
C PHE A 256 7.62 -17.32 -6.84
N SER A 257 8.46 -16.98 -7.83
CA SER A 257 9.91 -17.10 -7.73
C SER A 257 10.49 -16.02 -6.83
N LYS A 258 11.56 -16.34 -6.09
CA LYS A 258 12.34 -15.40 -5.27
C LYS A 258 12.95 -14.25 -6.09
N GLU A 259 13.18 -14.50 -7.38
CA GLU A 259 13.70 -13.53 -8.34
C GLU A 259 12.61 -12.60 -8.92
N SER A 260 11.32 -12.84 -8.65
CA SER A 260 10.22 -12.00 -9.14
C SER A 260 9.93 -10.83 -8.19
N SER A 261 9.49 -9.70 -8.74
CA SER A 261 8.90 -8.62 -7.94
C SER A 261 7.69 -9.13 -7.14
N ASP A 262 6.95 -10.12 -7.64
CA ASP A 262 5.83 -10.76 -6.94
C ASP A 262 6.21 -11.30 -5.55
N TYR A 263 7.49 -11.66 -5.31
CA TYR A 263 7.90 -12.26 -4.04
C TYR A 263 7.86 -11.28 -2.87
N PHE A 264 7.92 -9.97 -3.13
CA PHE A 264 7.71 -8.93 -2.13
C PHE A 264 6.29 -8.93 -1.54
N GLN A 265 5.36 -9.73 -2.07
CA GLN A 265 4.08 -9.98 -1.39
C GLN A 265 4.25 -10.68 -0.03
N PHE A 266 5.37 -11.39 0.17
CA PHE A 266 5.74 -12.05 1.41
C PHE A 266 6.66 -11.19 2.29
N LEU A 267 7.01 -9.97 1.89
CA LEU A 267 7.85 -9.08 2.70
C LEU A 267 7.17 -8.82 4.04
N ASN A 268 7.92 -9.00 5.14
CA ASN A 268 7.44 -8.73 6.49
C ASN A 268 7.30 -7.22 6.69
N LEU A 269 6.06 -6.75 6.60
CA LEU A 269 5.67 -5.37 6.78
C LEU A 269 5.71 -4.93 8.25
N SER A 270 5.88 -5.85 9.22
CA SER A 270 6.04 -5.47 10.64
C SER A 270 7.48 -5.19 11.06
N GLU A 271 8.46 -5.36 10.17
CA GLU A 271 9.88 -5.16 10.48
C GLU A 271 10.51 -4.05 9.62
N ASN A 272 11.32 -3.23 10.28
CA ASN A 272 12.08 -2.18 9.63
C ASN A 272 13.28 -2.73 8.84
N ALA A 273 13.58 -2.08 7.72
CA ALA A 273 14.68 -2.44 6.83
C ALA A 273 16.03 -1.84 7.25
N ASN A 274 16.06 -1.06 8.33
CA ASN A 274 17.22 -0.41 8.95
C ASN A 274 17.93 0.58 8.02
N LEU A 275 17.15 1.35 7.25
CA LEU A 275 17.67 2.18 6.17
C LEU A 275 18.32 3.50 6.64
N ASN A 276 19.27 3.98 5.84
CA ASN A 276 19.89 5.30 6.02
C ASN A 276 18.98 6.42 5.45
N PRO A 277 18.59 7.44 6.25
CA PRO A 277 17.79 8.55 5.76
C PRO A 277 18.47 9.39 4.67
N HIS A 278 19.80 9.53 4.70
CA HIS A 278 20.54 10.31 3.69
C HIS A 278 20.52 9.61 2.32
N GLU A 279 20.69 8.29 2.32
CA GLU A 279 20.65 7.48 1.11
C GLU A 279 19.25 7.50 0.48
N ILE A 280 18.20 7.27 1.28
CA ILE A 280 16.81 7.39 0.83
C ILE A 280 16.56 8.79 0.24
N ASN A 281 16.91 9.85 0.97
CA ASN A 281 16.66 11.23 0.52
C ASN A 281 17.36 11.58 -0.80
N ARG A 282 18.54 11.00 -1.05
CA ARG A 282 19.30 11.21 -2.29
C ARG A 282 18.85 10.31 -3.44
N LYS A 283 18.57 9.03 -3.19
CA LYS A 283 18.34 8.02 -4.23
C LYS A 283 16.85 7.74 -4.53
N VAL A 284 15.98 7.89 -3.53
CA VAL A 284 14.56 7.48 -3.59
C VAL A 284 13.61 8.69 -3.57
N LEU A 285 13.81 9.58 -2.59
CA LEU A 285 12.92 10.73 -2.36
C LEU A 285 13.41 12.03 -3.02
N GLN A 286 14.52 12.01 -3.77
CA GLN A 286 14.97 13.18 -4.53
C GLN A 286 13.93 13.53 -5.61
N ASN A 287 13.56 14.82 -5.68
CA ASN A 287 12.58 15.36 -6.61
C ASN A 287 11.17 14.72 -6.48
N LYS A 288 10.81 14.22 -5.30
CA LYS A 288 9.48 13.64 -4.99
C LYS A 288 8.56 14.65 -4.28
N GLY A 289 8.44 15.86 -4.84
CA GLY A 289 7.61 16.94 -4.30
C GLY A 289 7.82 17.15 -2.79
N THR A 290 6.75 17.17 -2.01
CA THR A 290 6.80 17.34 -0.53
C THR A 290 7.33 16.13 0.25
N LEU A 291 7.49 14.97 -0.40
CA LEU A 291 8.18 13.81 0.18
C LEU A 291 9.71 13.95 0.11
N SER A 292 10.23 14.92 -0.67
CA SER A 292 11.67 15.23 -0.70
C SER A 292 12.19 15.59 0.70
N GLY A 293 13.28 14.96 1.13
CA GLY A 293 13.85 15.16 2.46
C GLY A 293 13.19 14.34 3.59
N GLN A 294 12.03 13.72 3.35
CA GLN A 294 11.21 13.10 4.41
C GLN A 294 11.63 11.69 4.86
N ALA A 295 12.79 11.17 4.46
CA ALA A 295 13.21 9.80 4.83
C ALA A 295 13.19 9.54 6.35
N SER A 296 13.62 10.52 7.15
CA SER A 296 13.60 10.42 8.62
C SER A 296 12.16 10.30 9.17
N SER A 297 11.19 10.93 8.51
CA SER A 297 9.76 10.84 8.86
C SER A 297 9.22 9.44 8.59
N PHE A 298 9.62 8.80 7.48
CA PHE A 298 9.25 7.41 7.16
C PHE A 298 9.90 6.39 8.10
N ILE A 299 11.18 6.56 8.43
CA ILE A 299 11.88 5.68 9.38
C ILE A 299 11.27 5.82 10.79
N GLU A 300 11.01 7.04 11.26
CA GLU A 300 10.36 7.26 12.56
C GLU A 300 8.92 6.74 12.59
N ALA A 301 8.16 6.90 11.50
CA ALA A 301 6.83 6.32 11.36
C ALA A 301 6.88 4.79 11.50
N GLY A 302 7.81 4.15 10.78
CA GLY A 302 8.00 2.71 10.83
C GLY A 302 8.39 2.21 12.22
N ARG A 303 9.43 2.80 12.81
CA ARG A 303 9.94 2.50 14.16
C ARG A 303 8.88 2.69 15.25
N ARG A 304 7.99 3.68 15.09
CA ARG A 304 6.96 4.04 16.09
C ARG A 304 5.73 3.13 16.06
N TYR A 305 5.39 2.57 14.90
CA TYR A 305 4.15 1.79 14.72
C TYR A 305 4.37 0.36 14.25
N GLY A 306 5.62 -0.11 14.16
CA GLY A 306 5.92 -1.46 13.69
C GLY A 306 5.56 -1.65 12.21
N VAL A 307 5.98 -0.72 11.35
CA VAL A 307 5.73 -0.78 9.91
C VAL A 307 7.02 -0.65 9.12
N ASN A 308 7.18 -1.45 8.08
CA ASN A 308 8.30 -1.37 7.14
C ASN A 308 8.32 -0.01 6.41
N GLU A 309 9.43 0.71 6.53
CA GLU A 309 9.57 2.07 5.99
C GLU A 309 9.56 2.13 4.46
N VAL A 310 9.97 1.05 3.76
CA VAL A 310 9.90 0.98 2.29
C VAL A 310 8.46 0.81 1.82
N TYR A 311 7.65 0.01 2.51
CA TYR A 311 6.22 -0.09 2.21
C TYR A 311 5.51 1.25 2.46
N LEU A 312 5.80 1.95 3.56
CA LEU A 312 5.27 3.29 3.80
C LEU A 312 5.65 4.28 2.70
N MET A 313 6.89 4.25 2.22
CA MET A 313 7.35 5.09 1.10
C MET A 313 6.70 4.70 -0.23
N ALA A 314 6.60 3.40 -0.55
CA ALA A 314 5.98 2.91 -1.76
C ALA A 314 4.50 3.31 -1.84
N HIS A 315 3.77 3.15 -0.73
CA HIS A 315 2.36 3.56 -0.63
C HIS A 315 2.21 5.06 -0.77
N ALA A 316 3.00 5.87 -0.04
CA ALA A 316 2.94 7.32 -0.15
C ALA A 316 3.30 7.81 -1.56
N LEU A 317 4.35 7.28 -2.20
CA LEU A 317 4.75 7.63 -3.56
C LEU A 317 3.68 7.27 -4.61
N HIS A 318 2.84 6.27 -4.35
CA HIS A 318 1.67 5.92 -5.16
C HIS A 318 0.53 6.94 -4.95
N GLU A 319 -0.04 7.03 -3.75
CA GLU A 319 -1.20 7.87 -3.42
C GLU A 319 -0.98 9.37 -3.72
N THR A 320 0.26 9.82 -3.59
CA THR A 320 0.62 11.25 -3.77
C THR A 320 1.13 11.58 -5.17
N GLY A 321 1.21 10.62 -6.09
CA GLY A 321 1.81 10.84 -7.41
C GLY A 321 3.24 11.39 -7.30
N ASN A 322 4.13 10.66 -6.62
CA ASN A 322 5.50 11.13 -6.29
C ASN A 322 5.52 12.44 -5.45
N GLY A 323 4.61 12.62 -4.49
CA GLY A 323 4.58 13.78 -3.60
C GLY A 323 4.08 15.08 -4.22
N THR A 324 3.37 15.01 -5.35
CA THR A 324 2.93 16.18 -6.14
C THR A 324 1.41 16.38 -6.17
N SER A 325 0.61 15.43 -5.66
CA SER A 325 -0.84 15.60 -5.56
C SER A 325 -1.20 16.81 -4.69
N LYS A 326 -2.39 17.39 -4.90
CA LYS A 326 -2.79 18.62 -4.21
C LYS A 326 -2.91 18.43 -2.68
N LEU A 327 -3.33 17.25 -2.24
CA LEU A 327 -3.36 16.85 -0.82
C LEU A 327 -1.94 16.65 -0.22
N ALA A 328 -0.99 16.15 -1.00
CA ALA A 328 0.39 15.96 -0.58
C ALA A 328 1.19 17.27 -0.56
N SER A 329 0.89 18.18 -1.48
CA SER A 329 1.55 19.48 -1.63
C SER A 329 1.24 20.43 -0.47
N GLY A 330 0.10 20.24 0.18
CA GLY A 330 -0.38 21.04 1.31
C GLY A 330 -1.60 21.88 0.94
N ILE A 331 -2.59 21.91 1.84
CA ILE A 331 -3.85 22.63 1.67
C ILE A 331 -3.97 23.72 2.74
N PRO A 332 -4.09 25.02 2.37
CA PRO A 332 -4.43 26.08 3.31
C PRO A 332 -5.86 25.91 3.85
N VAL A 333 -5.99 25.91 5.18
CA VAL A 333 -7.28 25.82 5.89
C VAL A 333 -7.44 26.87 6.99
N ASP A 334 -8.69 27.21 7.29
CA ASP A 334 -9.04 28.08 8.42
C ASP A 334 -8.85 27.38 9.78
N LYS A 335 -9.10 28.11 10.87
CA LYS A 335 -9.06 27.61 12.25
C LYS A 335 -10.03 26.45 12.56
N ASN A 336 -10.93 26.11 11.63
CA ASN A 336 -11.92 25.05 11.76
C ASN A 336 -11.63 23.87 10.80
N GLY A 337 -10.58 23.95 9.97
CA GLY A 337 -10.22 22.93 8.98
C GLY A 337 -10.97 23.03 7.64
N ASN A 338 -11.54 24.17 7.30
CA ASN A 338 -12.20 24.41 6.00
C ASN A 338 -11.18 25.01 5.01
N ILE A 339 -11.21 24.60 3.73
CA ILE A 339 -10.27 25.12 2.72
C ILE A 339 -10.49 26.62 2.46
N VAL A 340 -9.40 27.39 2.44
CA VAL A 340 -9.40 28.84 2.19
C VAL A 340 -8.22 29.24 1.29
N SER A 341 -8.20 30.50 0.82
CA SER A 341 -7.00 31.06 0.18
C SER A 341 -5.85 31.22 1.17
N GLU A 342 -4.60 31.10 0.71
CA GLU A 342 -3.39 31.14 1.57
C GLU A 342 -3.35 32.35 2.51
N ASN A 343 -3.72 33.53 2.02
CA ASN A 343 -3.80 34.78 2.81
C ASN A 343 -4.91 34.80 3.89
N LYS A 344 -5.70 33.74 4.02
CA LYS A 344 -6.71 33.51 5.07
C LYS A 344 -6.43 32.23 5.88
N ALA A 345 -5.37 31.50 5.55
CA ALA A 345 -5.04 30.25 6.22
C ALA A 345 -4.66 30.49 7.69
N THR A 346 -5.15 29.63 8.58
CA THR A 346 -4.63 29.48 9.94
C THR A 346 -3.62 28.34 10.02
N TYR A 347 -3.78 27.32 9.18
CA TYR A 347 -2.88 26.17 9.07
C TYR A 347 -2.75 25.74 7.60
N THR A 348 -1.66 25.01 7.29
CA THR A 348 -1.57 24.20 6.07
C THR A 348 -1.59 22.73 6.48
N VAL A 349 -2.47 21.94 5.90
CA VAL A 349 -2.62 20.50 6.21
C VAL A 349 -2.15 19.63 5.05
N TYR A 350 -1.58 18.47 5.39
CA TYR A 350 -0.94 17.55 4.44
C TYR A 350 -1.53 16.15 4.59
N ASN A 351 -1.68 15.42 3.49
CA ASN A 351 -2.18 14.05 3.51
C ASN A 351 -1.43 13.19 2.49
N MET A 352 -0.68 12.20 2.98
CA MET A 352 0.27 11.41 2.18
C MET A 352 -0.25 10.01 1.81
N TYR A 353 -1.48 9.67 2.18
CA TYR A 353 -2.06 8.33 1.99
C TYR A 353 -3.55 8.36 1.60
N GLY A 354 -4.04 9.48 1.08
CA GLY A 354 -5.44 9.64 0.64
C GLY A 354 -6.52 9.60 1.73
N TYR A 355 -6.18 9.39 3.00
CA TYR A 355 -7.17 9.13 4.07
C TYR A 355 -8.25 10.22 4.18
N GLY A 356 -9.52 9.80 4.13
CA GLY A 356 -10.67 10.70 4.27
C GLY A 356 -11.01 11.49 3.01
N ALA A 357 -10.29 11.31 1.90
CA ALA A 357 -10.80 11.69 0.59
C ALA A 357 -12.07 10.88 0.30
N ILE A 358 -13.14 11.58 -0.10
CA ILE A 358 -14.39 11.01 -0.62
C ILE A 358 -14.45 11.29 -2.12
N ASP A 359 -15.13 10.46 -2.90
CA ASP A 359 -14.83 10.36 -4.33
C ASP A 359 -15.20 11.61 -5.18
N ASN A 360 -16.12 12.47 -4.72
CA ASN A 360 -16.58 13.66 -5.45
C ASN A 360 -16.13 14.98 -4.78
N ASP A 361 -15.76 14.95 -3.50
CA ASP A 361 -14.91 15.98 -2.87
C ASP A 361 -13.70 15.39 -2.12
N PRO A 362 -12.71 14.84 -2.87
CA PRO A 362 -11.54 14.23 -2.27
C PRO A 362 -10.63 15.27 -1.58
N LEU A 363 -10.78 16.54 -1.95
CA LEU A 363 -9.93 17.62 -1.48
C LEU A 363 -10.37 18.13 -0.11
N ASN A 364 -11.65 18.52 0.06
CA ASN A 364 -12.14 18.94 1.37
C ASN A 364 -12.19 17.76 2.33
N GLY A 365 -12.60 16.56 1.90
CA GLY A 365 -12.56 15.36 2.74
C GLY A 365 -11.15 15.07 3.26
N GLY A 366 -10.18 14.95 2.35
CA GLY A 366 -8.78 14.65 2.70
C GLY A 366 -8.10 15.74 3.52
N ALA A 367 -8.44 17.02 3.31
CA ALA A 367 -7.94 18.15 4.09
C ALA A 367 -8.59 18.25 5.48
N LYS A 368 -9.92 18.05 5.58
CA LYS A 368 -10.65 18.06 6.86
C LYS A 368 -10.20 16.90 7.75
N TYR A 369 -9.98 15.72 7.17
CA TYR A 369 -9.39 14.58 7.87
C TYR A 369 -7.98 14.91 8.38
N ALA A 370 -7.11 15.45 7.52
CA ALA A 370 -5.75 15.86 7.89
C ALA A 370 -5.73 16.92 9.01
N PHE A 371 -6.64 17.91 8.97
CA PHE A 371 -6.83 18.89 10.04
C PHE A 371 -7.21 18.21 11.36
N LEU A 372 -8.22 17.33 11.36
CA LEU A 372 -8.69 16.60 12.55
C LEU A 372 -7.65 15.62 13.12
N LYS A 373 -6.64 15.23 12.34
CA LYS A 373 -5.48 14.43 12.81
C LYS A 373 -4.25 15.28 13.15
N GLY A 374 -4.31 16.60 13.01
CA GLY A 374 -3.20 17.51 13.33
C GLY A 374 -2.03 17.45 12.34
N TRP A 375 -2.28 17.09 11.08
CA TRP A 375 -1.24 16.87 10.06
C TRP A 375 -0.76 18.17 9.42
N PHE A 376 -0.25 19.08 10.26
CA PHE A 376 0.20 20.43 9.89
C PHE A 376 1.62 20.48 9.28
N SER A 377 2.18 19.32 8.91
CA SER A 377 3.44 19.21 8.16
C SER A 377 3.52 17.88 7.40
N PRO A 378 4.35 17.77 6.35
CA PRO A 378 4.62 16.51 5.67
C PRO A 378 5.04 15.39 6.63
N ALA A 379 5.91 15.68 7.59
CA ALA A 379 6.37 14.73 8.60
C ALA A 379 5.23 14.24 9.50
N ALA A 380 4.33 15.15 9.94
CA ALA A 380 3.17 14.80 10.74
C ALA A 380 2.16 13.93 9.97
N ALA A 381 1.98 14.19 8.67
CA ALA A 381 1.13 13.37 7.80
C ALA A 381 1.69 11.97 7.55
N ILE A 382 3.01 11.84 7.35
CA ILE A 382 3.70 10.55 7.18
C ILE A 382 3.57 9.72 8.46
N ILE A 383 4.00 10.27 9.59
CA ILE A 383 3.98 9.58 10.89
C ILE A 383 2.54 9.29 11.33
N GLY A 384 1.62 10.24 11.17
CA GLY A 384 0.23 10.05 11.54
C GLY A 384 -0.52 9.03 10.68
N GLY A 385 -0.25 8.99 9.37
CA GLY A 385 -0.91 8.06 8.44
C GLY A 385 -0.47 6.60 8.61
N ALA A 386 0.81 6.37 8.91
CA ALA A 386 1.35 5.03 9.17
C ALA A 386 0.63 4.29 10.33
N LYS A 387 0.12 5.04 11.33
CA LYS A 387 -0.64 4.47 12.46
C LYS A 387 -1.89 3.70 12.01
N ASN A 388 -2.60 4.18 10.97
CA ASN A 388 -3.77 3.49 10.44
C ASN A 388 -3.39 2.15 9.77
N ILE A 389 -2.27 2.13 9.05
CA ILE A 389 -1.75 0.94 8.36
C ILE A 389 -1.38 -0.15 9.39
N ALA A 390 -0.68 0.24 10.46
CA ALA A 390 -0.32 -0.66 11.55
C ALA A 390 -1.56 -1.25 12.25
N ASN A 391 -2.47 -0.37 12.69
CA ASN A 391 -3.60 -0.74 13.53
C ASN A 391 -4.65 -1.62 12.84
N ASN A 392 -4.83 -1.51 11.53
CA ASN A 392 -5.94 -2.18 10.82
C ASN A 392 -5.56 -3.55 10.22
N TYR A 393 -4.27 -3.90 10.19
CA TYR A 393 -3.78 -5.12 9.52
C TYR A 393 -2.55 -5.72 10.19
N ILE A 394 -1.48 -4.95 10.35
CA ILE A 394 -0.16 -5.49 10.72
C ILE A 394 -0.19 -6.00 12.17
N ASN A 395 -0.83 -5.27 13.08
CA ASN A 395 -1.02 -5.68 14.48
C ASN A 395 -1.90 -6.93 14.64
N ASP A 396 -2.81 -7.19 13.69
CA ASP A 396 -3.67 -8.39 13.64
C ASP A 396 -2.97 -9.60 12.98
N GLY A 397 -1.64 -9.55 12.84
CA GLY A 397 -0.84 -10.59 12.23
C GLY A 397 -0.93 -10.66 10.69
N GLN A 398 -1.61 -9.71 10.04
CA GLN A 398 -1.61 -9.57 8.58
C GLN A 398 -0.36 -8.77 8.12
N ASN A 399 0.82 -9.16 8.61
CA ASN A 399 2.09 -8.48 8.41
C ASN A 399 2.78 -8.74 7.05
N THR A 400 2.07 -9.21 6.04
CA THR A 400 2.57 -9.28 4.64
C THR A 400 1.44 -8.94 3.68
N LEU A 401 1.72 -8.44 2.47
CA LEU A 401 0.69 -8.15 1.47
C LEU A 401 -0.14 -9.40 1.11
N TYR A 402 0.49 -10.58 1.11
CA TYR A 402 -0.20 -11.86 1.00
C TYR A 402 -1.21 -12.04 2.15
N LYS A 403 -0.79 -11.83 3.41
CA LYS A 403 -1.69 -12.01 4.57
C LYS A 403 -2.79 -10.96 4.59
N MET A 404 -2.52 -9.71 4.19
CA MET A 404 -3.54 -8.67 4.00
C MET A 404 -4.56 -9.04 2.92
N ARG A 405 -4.13 -9.74 1.85
CA ARG A 405 -5.03 -10.21 0.79
C ARG A 405 -5.83 -11.45 1.20
N TRP A 406 -5.19 -12.46 1.78
CA TRP A 406 -5.78 -13.79 1.94
C TRP A 406 -6.20 -14.13 3.38
N ASN A 407 -5.61 -13.47 4.37
CA ASN A 407 -5.78 -13.69 5.80
C ASN A 407 -5.82 -15.18 6.19
N PRO A 408 -4.70 -15.91 6.11
CA PRO A 408 -4.65 -17.32 6.49
C PRO A 408 -4.87 -17.58 8.00
N ASN A 409 -4.80 -16.55 8.87
CA ASN A 409 -5.24 -16.69 10.27
C ASN A 409 -6.75 -16.92 10.37
N ASN A 410 -7.55 -16.19 9.57
CA ASN A 410 -8.99 -16.39 9.44
C ASN A 410 -9.42 -16.31 7.97
N PRO A 411 -9.32 -17.43 7.21
CA PRO A 411 -9.44 -17.43 5.75
C PRO A 411 -10.65 -16.67 5.22
N GLY A 412 -10.37 -15.58 4.51
CA GLY A 412 -11.38 -14.78 3.82
C GLY A 412 -12.07 -13.69 4.65
N TYR A 413 -11.69 -13.44 5.91
CA TYR A 413 -12.15 -12.25 6.65
C TYR A 413 -11.25 -11.80 7.82
N PRO A 414 -10.91 -10.50 7.95
CA PRO A 414 -11.00 -9.46 6.91
C PRO A 414 -10.05 -9.76 5.74
N GLN A 415 -10.24 -9.05 4.63
CA GLN A 415 -9.35 -9.03 3.45
C GLN A 415 -9.24 -7.57 2.99
N TYR A 416 -8.05 -7.10 2.63
CA TYR A 416 -7.85 -5.72 2.16
C TYR A 416 -8.56 -5.43 0.81
N ALA A 417 -8.63 -6.44 -0.08
CA ALA A 417 -9.17 -6.27 -1.43
C ALA A 417 -9.81 -7.56 -1.96
N THR A 418 -10.85 -7.40 -2.79
CA THR A 418 -11.53 -8.51 -3.48
C THR A 418 -10.74 -8.99 -4.72
N HIS A 419 -10.01 -8.10 -5.38
CA HIS A 419 -9.19 -8.40 -6.56
C HIS A 419 -8.06 -9.39 -6.22
N VAL A 420 -8.03 -10.55 -6.89
CA VAL A 420 -7.10 -11.66 -6.58
C VAL A 420 -5.62 -11.30 -6.72
N SER A 421 -5.28 -10.37 -7.61
CA SER A 421 -3.88 -9.97 -7.85
C SER A 421 -3.41 -8.77 -7.01
N TRP A 422 -4.27 -8.19 -6.17
CA TRP A 422 -4.00 -6.93 -5.45
C TRP A 422 -2.63 -6.92 -4.73
N ALA A 423 -2.25 -8.03 -4.09
CA ALA A 423 -1.00 -8.13 -3.34
C ALA A 423 0.24 -7.93 -4.22
N ILE A 424 0.27 -8.52 -5.42
CA ILE A 424 1.41 -8.37 -6.35
C ILE A 424 1.39 -7.02 -7.08
N LEU A 425 0.23 -6.35 -7.18
CA LEU A 425 0.17 -5.03 -7.82
C LEU A 425 0.90 -3.95 -7.00
N GLN A 426 1.09 -4.16 -5.69
CA GLN A 426 1.84 -3.24 -4.82
C GLN A 426 3.36 -3.46 -4.87
N THR A 427 3.82 -4.64 -5.32
CA THR A 427 5.22 -5.05 -5.09
C THR A 427 6.23 -4.33 -5.96
N ASN A 428 5.86 -3.97 -7.20
CA ASN A 428 6.80 -3.33 -8.14
C ASN A 428 7.41 -2.05 -7.55
N ARG A 429 6.62 -1.17 -6.93
CA ARG A 429 7.13 0.06 -6.29
C ARG A 429 8.01 -0.24 -5.07
N ILE A 430 7.73 -1.32 -4.33
CA ILE A 430 8.57 -1.76 -3.21
C ILE A 430 9.94 -2.24 -3.74
N GLN A 431 9.95 -3.10 -4.76
CA GLN A 431 11.18 -3.60 -5.39
C GLN A 431 11.99 -2.47 -6.02
N GLU A 432 11.36 -1.53 -6.73
CA GLU A 432 12.03 -0.34 -7.30
C GLU A 432 12.79 0.45 -6.23
N ILE A 433 12.21 0.65 -5.04
CA ILE A 433 12.88 1.36 -3.95
C ILE A 433 14.06 0.54 -3.41
N TYR A 434 13.89 -0.77 -3.18
CA TYR A 434 14.99 -1.63 -2.73
C TYR A 434 16.13 -1.72 -3.77
N ASN A 435 15.82 -1.74 -5.06
CA ASN A 435 16.83 -1.73 -6.14
C ASN A 435 17.68 -0.45 -6.19
N LEU A 436 17.23 0.63 -5.53
CA LEU A 436 17.98 1.88 -5.41
C LEU A 436 18.88 1.93 -4.16
N LEU A 437 18.80 0.97 -3.24
CA LEU A 437 19.47 1.01 -1.93
C LEU A 437 20.67 0.05 -1.86
N ASP A 438 21.75 0.46 -1.20
CA ASP A 438 22.99 -0.33 -1.11
C ASP A 438 22.97 -1.32 0.06
N ASN A 439 22.36 -0.93 1.19
CA ASN A 439 22.42 -1.66 2.46
C ASN A 439 21.00 -1.79 3.07
N TYR A 440 20.49 -3.02 3.19
CA TYR A 440 19.19 -3.33 3.79
C TYR A 440 19.09 -4.83 4.07
N VAL A 441 18.09 -5.22 4.88
CA VAL A 441 17.67 -6.62 5.08
C VAL A 441 16.23 -6.79 4.60
N LEU A 442 16.01 -7.69 3.63
CA LEU A 442 14.68 -8.17 3.27
C LEU A 442 14.34 -9.36 4.15
N LYS A 443 13.28 -9.26 4.93
CA LYS A 443 12.75 -10.34 5.76
C LYS A 443 11.43 -10.78 5.17
N TYR A 444 11.34 -12.04 4.74
CA TYR A 444 10.13 -12.61 4.15
C TYR A 444 9.48 -13.60 5.11
N ASP A 445 8.15 -13.59 5.19
CA ASP A 445 7.35 -14.60 5.87
C ASP A 445 6.44 -15.29 4.87
N VAL A 446 6.84 -16.49 4.46
CA VAL A 446 6.19 -17.27 3.42
C VAL A 446 5.21 -18.26 4.05
N PRO A 447 3.89 -18.10 3.84
CA PRO A 447 2.91 -19.00 4.43
C PRO A 447 3.03 -20.41 3.83
N THR A 448 2.76 -21.44 4.62
CA THR A 448 2.69 -22.83 4.17
C THR A 448 1.44 -23.53 4.70
N PHE A 449 0.86 -24.43 3.89
CA PHE A 449 -0.37 -25.15 4.22
C PHE A 449 -0.18 -26.66 4.11
N ASN A 450 -0.99 -27.44 4.83
CA ASN A 450 -1.02 -28.89 4.62
C ASN A 450 -1.47 -29.20 3.18
N GLN A 451 -0.88 -30.23 2.55
CA GLN A 451 -1.20 -30.63 1.16
C GLN A 451 -1.08 -29.47 0.14
N GLN A 452 -0.16 -28.51 0.35
CA GLN A 452 0.08 -27.41 -0.58
C GLN A 452 0.60 -27.93 -1.93
N PRO A 453 -0.02 -27.54 -3.06
CA PRO A 453 0.37 -28.05 -4.37
C PRO A 453 1.68 -27.43 -4.87
N ASN A 454 2.40 -28.20 -5.69
CA ASN A 454 3.53 -27.69 -6.48
C ASN A 454 3.12 -26.49 -7.36
N ALA A 455 4.13 -25.74 -7.80
CA ALA A 455 3.96 -24.58 -8.68
C ALA A 455 3.10 -24.92 -9.92
N LYS A 456 2.20 -23.99 -10.29
CA LYS A 456 1.38 -24.07 -11.51
C LYS A 456 1.38 -22.70 -12.21
N GLY A 457 1.43 -22.72 -13.54
CA GLY A 457 1.29 -21.50 -14.34
C GLY A 457 -0.08 -20.85 -14.19
N LYS A 458 -0.14 -19.53 -14.31
CA LYS A 458 -1.38 -18.75 -14.27
C LYS A 458 -2.37 -19.27 -15.33
N PRO A 459 -3.66 -19.51 -15.01
CA PRO A 459 -4.64 -19.88 -16.01
C PRO A 459 -4.80 -18.74 -17.04
N SER A 460 -4.89 -19.10 -18.32
CA SER A 460 -4.98 -18.16 -19.44
C SER A 460 -6.37 -18.20 -20.10
N GLY A 461 -6.68 -17.17 -20.89
CA GLY A 461 -7.96 -17.06 -21.58
C GLY A 461 -9.15 -16.89 -20.62
N ASP A 462 -10.28 -17.52 -20.96
CA ASP A 462 -11.48 -17.52 -20.12
C ASP A 462 -11.37 -18.37 -18.84
N LYS A 463 -10.35 -19.24 -18.73
CA LYS A 463 -10.08 -20.05 -17.52
C LYS A 463 -9.76 -19.20 -16.28
N GLN A 464 -9.58 -17.89 -16.44
CA GLN A 464 -9.45 -16.91 -15.36
C GLN A 464 -10.79 -16.53 -14.71
N TYR A 465 -11.90 -16.75 -15.41
CA TYR A 465 -13.23 -16.27 -15.05
C TYR A 465 -14.08 -17.41 -14.51
N HIS A 466 -14.82 -17.16 -13.44
CA HIS A 466 -15.88 -18.07 -13.00
C HIS A 466 -16.96 -18.18 -14.09
N VAL A 467 -17.71 -19.28 -14.09
CA VAL A 467 -18.89 -19.48 -14.93
C VAL A 467 -20.01 -19.82 -13.96
N ASP A 468 -20.87 -18.84 -13.65
CA ASP A 468 -22.01 -19.08 -12.77
C ASP A 468 -23.06 -19.89 -13.54
N THR A 469 -23.30 -21.13 -13.08
CA THR A 469 -24.21 -22.08 -13.73
C THR A 469 -25.67 -21.91 -13.31
N LYS A 470 -26.03 -20.89 -12.51
CA LYS A 470 -27.42 -20.60 -12.09
C LYS A 470 -28.41 -20.54 -13.26
N ASN A 471 -27.97 -20.01 -14.40
CA ASN A 471 -28.76 -19.86 -15.63
C ASN A 471 -28.43 -20.91 -16.71
N GLN A 472 -27.74 -22.01 -16.35
CA GLN A 472 -27.34 -23.07 -17.29
C GLN A 472 -28.56 -23.76 -17.92
N GLY A 473 -28.48 -24.05 -19.22
CA GLY A 473 -29.51 -24.74 -19.99
C GLY A 473 -30.61 -23.84 -20.56
N ILE A 474 -30.73 -22.59 -20.08
CA ILE A 474 -31.68 -21.61 -20.64
C ILE A 474 -31.36 -21.37 -22.12
N LYS A 475 -32.40 -21.37 -22.97
CA LYS A 475 -32.28 -21.04 -24.39
C LYS A 475 -32.66 -19.59 -24.60
N LEU A 476 -31.71 -18.80 -25.09
CA LEU A 476 -31.88 -17.39 -25.43
C LEU A 476 -31.70 -17.20 -26.94
N THR A 477 -32.21 -16.09 -27.46
CA THR A 477 -32.18 -15.72 -28.87
C THR A 477 -31.40 -14.41 -29.01
N THR A 478 -30.54 -14.30 -30.03
CA THR A 478 -29.82 -13.06 -30.33
C THR A 478 -30.78 -11.96 -30.80
N THR A 479 -30.48 -10.71 -30.48
CA THR A 479 -31.26 -9.51 -30.90
C THR A 479 -30.57 -8.68 -31.98
N ALA A 480 -29.37 -9.10 -32.39
CA ALA A 480 -28.55 -8.52 -33.45
C ALA A 480 -27.47 -9.54 -33.87
N ASN A 481 -26.73 -9.22 -34.94
CA ASN A 481 -25.51 -9.95 -35.30
C ASN A 481 -24.46 -9.83 -34.18
N LEU A 482 -24.20 -10.93 -33.46
CA LEU A 482 -23.55 -10.93 -32.16
C LEU A 482 -22.19 -11.65 -32.17
N ASN A 483 -21.12 -10.95 -31.80
CA ASN A 483 -19.76 -11.50 -31.75
C ASN A 483 -19.59 -12.55 -30.64
N LEU A 484 -19.43 -13.82 -31.01
CA LEU A 484 -19.01 -14.90 -30.11
C LEU A 484 -17.48 -14.83 -29.90
N ARG A 485 -17.03 -14.70 -28.66
CA ARG A 485 -15.62 -14.46 -28.29
C ARG A 485 -15.01 -15.58 -27.46
N THR A 486 -13.67 -15.58 -27.36
CA THR A 486 -12.91 -16.53 -26.53
C THR A 486 -12.92 -16.22 -25.03
N GLY A 487 -13.62 -15.16 -24.58
CA GLY A 487 -13.73 -14.76 -23.17
C GLY A 487 -14.67 -13.56 -22.95
N PRO A 488 -15.00 -13.22 -21.68
CA PRO A 488 -16.07 -12.27 -21.32
C PRO A 488 -15.68 -10.78 -21.40
N THR A 489 -15.00 -10.34 -22.46
CA THR A 489 -14.66 -8.93 -22.70
C THR A 489 -14.65 -8.62 -24.19
N THR A 490 -14.70 -7.33 -24.55
CA THR A 490 -14.49 -6.85 -25.91
C THR A 490 -13.05 -7.01 -26.43
N SER A 491 -12.07 -7.20 -25.53
CA SER A 491 -10.67 -7.46 -25.89
C SER A 491 -10.38 -8.94 -26.21
N PHE A 492 -11.28 -9.87 -25.88
CA PHE A 492 -11.12 -11.27 -26.30
C PHE A 492 -11.40 -11.47 -27.80
N ARG A 493 -10.57 -12.30 -28.43
CA ARG A 493 -10.63 -12.63 -29.85
C ARG A 493 -12.02 -13.16 -30.24
N ILE A 494 -12.54 -12.67 -31.37
CA ILE A 494 -13.79 -13.17 -31.98
C ILE A 494 -13.52 -14.58 -32.54
N ILE A 495 -14.45 -15.50 -32.28
CA ILE A 495 -14.48 -16.87 -32.82
C ILE A 495 -15.27 -16.86 -34.13
N LYS A 496 -16.49 -16.30 -34.09
CA LYS A 496 -17.38 -16.03 -35.23
C LYS A 496 -18.43 -14.99 -34.83
N THR A 497 -19.11 -14.41 -35.82
CA THR A 497 -20.38 -13.70 -35.58
C THR A 497 -21.52 -14.74 -35.53
N LEU A 498 -22.47 -14.54 -34.62
CA LEU A 498 -23.76 -15.22 -34.62
C LEU A 498 -24.76 -14.33 -35.35
N GLU A 499 -25.63 -14.93 -36.15
CA GLU A 499 -26.69 -14.19 -36.85
C GLU A 499 -27.71 -13.61 -35.86
N ASP A 500 -28.42 -12.57 -36.27
CA ASP A 500 -29.64 -12.13 -35.59
C ASP A 500 -30.70 -13.27 -35.52
N ASN A 501 -31.55 -13.25 -34.49
CA ASN A 501 -32.55 -14.29 -34.20
C ASN A 501 -32.00 -15.74 -34.05
N MET A 502 -30.68 -15.94 -34.00
CA MET A 502 -30.05 -17.23 -33.71
C MET A 502 -30.33 -17.66 -32.25
N THR A 503 -30.74 -18.91 -32.06
CA THR A 503 -30.94 -19.48 -30.71
C THR A 503 -29.63 -20.07 -30.16
N VAL A 504 -29.27 -19.69 -28.94
CA VAL A 504 -28.10 -20.17 -28.19
C VAL A 504 -28.54 -20.82 -26.88
N THR A 505 -27.74 -21.76 -26.36
CA THR A 505 -27.98 -22.37 -25.04
C THR A 505 -26.96 -21.85 -24.03
N VAL A 506 -27.41 -21.29 -22.92
CA VAL A 506 -26.54 -20.78 -21.85
C VAL A 506 -25.82 -21.95 -21.15
N ILE A 507 -24.54 -21.76 -20.91
CA ILE A 507 -23.69 -22.62 -20.07
C ILE A 507 -23.50 -21.97 -18.69
N GLY A 508 -23.40 -20.65 -18.66
CA GLY A 508 -23.38 -19.83 -17.45
C GLY A 508 -22.99 -18.38 -17.75
N GLU A 509 -22.77 -17.57 -16.71
CA GLU A 509 -22.53 -16.12 -16.86
C GLU A 509 -21.41 -15.58 -15.96
N ASN A 510 -20.89 -14.39 -16.30
CA ASN A 510 -19.97 -13.60 -15.49
C ASN A 510 -19.92 -12.13 -15.96
N GLY A 511 -20.09 -11.16 -15.06
CA GLY A 511 -19.84 -9.73 -15.34
C GLY A 511 -20.64 -9.12 -16.49
N GLY A 512 -21.86 -9.61 -16.75
CA GLY A 512 -22.73 -9.22 -17.87
C GLY A 512 -22.48 -9.99 -19.19
N TRP A 513 -21.60 -10.99 -19.18
CA TRP A 513 -21.32 -11.85 -20.34
C TRP A 513 -21.83 -13.27 -20.10
N TYR A 514 -22.43 -13.86 -21.13
CA TYR A 514 -22.92 -15.24 -21.14
C TYR A 514 -21.95 -16.14 -21.87
N LYS A 515 -21.52 -17.23 -21.23
CA LYS A 515 -20.89 -18.36 -21.90
C LYS A 515 -21.99 -19.22 -22.51
N VAL A 516 -21.96 -19.41 -23.81
CA VAL A 516 -23.04 -20.05 -24.58
C VAL A 516 -22.52 -21.14 -25.51
N ARG A 517 -23.40 -22.08 -25.84
CA ARG A 517 -23.28 -23.01 -26.97
C ARG A 517 -24.15 -22.51 -28.12
N ALA A 518 -23.53 -22.24 -29.26
CA ALA A 518 -24.14 -21.77 -30.50
C ALA A 518 -23.84 -22.76 -31.64
N ASN A 519 -24.79 -23.69 -31.85
CA ASN A 519 -24.59 -24.97 -32.53
C ASN A 519 -23.46 -25.75 -31.83
N GLU A 520 -22.43 -26.21 -32.55
CA GLU A 520 -21.30 -26.93 -31.95
C GLU A 520 -20.28 -25.99 -31.28
N THR A 521 -20.31 -24.69 -31.59
CA THR A 521 -19.31 -23.72 -31.11
C THR A 521 -19.65 -23.24 -29.70
N ILE A 522 -18.67 -23.25 -28.80
CA ILE A 522 -18.78 -22.66 -27.45
C ILE A 522 -17.93 -21.38 -27.38
N GLY A 523 -18.45 -20.35 -26.73
CA GLY A 523 -17.76 -19.09 -26.50
C GLY A 523 -18.56 -18.14 -25.61
N TRP A 524 -18.19 -16.87 -25.57
CA TRP A 524 -18.80 -15.83 -24.76
C TRP A 524 -19.46 -14.74 -25.60
N VAL A 525 -20.61 -14.24 -25.17
CA VAL A 525 -21.33 -13.10 -25.79
C VAL A 525 -21.77 -12.10 -24.71
N SER A 526 -22.01 -10.84 -25.08
CA SER A 526 -22.58 -9.85 -24.15
C SER A 526 -24.08 -10.14 -23.94
N GLY A 527 -24.54 -10.13 -22.69
CA GLY A 527 -25.94 -10.37 -22.34
C GLY A 527 -26.90 -9.32 -22.87
N SER A 528 -26.41 -8.11 -23.15
CA SER A 528 -27.16 -7.00 -23.77
C SER A 528 -27.77 -7.32 -25.14
N TYR A 529 -27.38 -8.43 -25.78
CA TYR A 529 -27.87 -8.85 -27.09
C TYR A 529 -28.56 -10.23 -27.05
N LEU A 530 -29.05 -10.66 -25.89
CA LEU A 530 -29.78 -11.92 -25.71
C LEU A 530 -31.17 -11.66 -25.09
N GLN A 531 -32.19 -12.32 -25.64
CA GLN A 531 -33.58 -12.27 -25.12
C GLN A 531 -34.16 -13.68 -24.96
N ALA A 532 -35.18 -13.83 -24.11
CA ALA A 532 -35.98 -15.06 -24.06
C ALA A 532 -36.87 -15.16 -25.31
N LYS A 533 -37.08 -16.37 -25.84
CA LYS A 533 -37.90 -16.56 -27.04
C LYS A 533 -39.39 -16.36 -26.73
N ASN A 534 -40.02 -15.39 -27.41
CA ASN A 534 -41.41 -14.99 -27.18
C ASN A 534 -42.41 -16.17 -27.16
N SER A 535 -43.01 -16.38 -25.99
CA SER A 535 -44.27 -17.10 -25.80
C SER A 535 -45.33 -16.09 -25.34
N ARG A 536 -46.58 -16.25 -25.77
CA ARG A 536 -47.63 -15.22 -25.61
C ARG A 536 -47.98 -14.99 -24.12
N LYS A 537 -48.07 -13.73 -23.69
CA LYS A 537 -48.39 -13.32 -22.30
C LYS A 537 -49.76 -13.84 -21.81
N SER A 538 -49.80 -14.48 -20.64
CA SER A 538 -50.77 -14.16 -19.56
C SER A 538 -50.57 -14.94 -18.24
N LYS A 539 -50.52 -14.22 -17.11
CA LYS A 539 -50.81 -14.63 -15.70
C LYS A 539 -50.00 -15.77 -15.01
N LEU A 540 -49.11 -15.37 -14.09
CA LEU A 540 -48.98 -15.71 -12.63
C LEU A 540 -49.29 -17.16 -12.15
N ILE A 541 -48.56 -17.79 -11.21
CA ILE A 541 -48.21 -17.36 -9.82
C ILE A 541 -46.88 -17.99 -9.31
N MET A 542 -46.27 -17.27 -8.35
CA MET A 542 -45.16 -17.48 -7.36
C MET A 542 -44.96 -18.90 -6.72
N PHE A 543 -43.96 -19.24 -5.88
CA PHE A 543 -42.93 -18.53 -5.05
C PHE A 543 -41.69 -19.44 -4.78
N PRO A 544 -40.56 -18.92 -4.20
CA PRO A 544 -39.43 -19.71 -3.68
C PRO A 544 -39.45 -19.92 -2.14
N PRO A 545 -38.68 -20.90 -1.59
CA PRO A 545 -38.21 -20.90 -0.19
C PRO A 545 -36.99 -19.97 -0.03
N THR A 546 -36.71 -19.20 1.04
CA THR A 546 -36.85 -19.33 2.53
C THR A 546 -35.85 -20.31 3.17
N ASP A 547 -34.98 -19.95 4.13
CA ASP A 547 -34.38 -18.64 4.53
C ASP A 547 -32.87 -18.89 4.84
N ASP A 548 -32.12 -18.52 5.89
CA ASP A 548 -32.21 -17.79 7.18
C ASP A 548 -30.71 -17.52 7.62
N GLN A 549 -30.19 -16.59 8.45
CA GLN A 549 -30.68 -15.72 9.55
C GLN A 549 -29.99 -14.30 9.56
N GLU A 550 -30.19 -13.58 10.68
CA GLU A 550 -29.77 -12.23 11.10
C GLU A 550 -28.23 -11.97 11.20
N MET A 551 -27.65 -10.76 11.05
CA MET A 551 -27.98 -9.34 11.40
C MET A 551 -27.65 -8.93 12.85
N PRO A 552 -27.45 -7.63 13.20
CA PRO A 552 -27.63 -6.35 12.46
C PRO A 552 -26.30 -5.56 12.27
N SER A 553 -26.20 -4.31 11.79
CA SER A 553 -27.18 -3.19 11.67
C SER A 553 -26.82 -2.14 10.58
N GLN A 554 -27.73 -1.16 10.43
CA GLN A 554 -27.73 0.02 9.53
C GLN A 554 -28.27 -0.20 8.08
N SER A 555 -28.78 0.89 7.50
CA SER A 555 -29.93 0.93 6.58
C SER A 555 -29.80 0.14 5.27
N LYS A 556 -30.80 -0.72 5.00
CA LYS A 556 -31.14 -1.22 3.65
C LYS A 556 -31.68 -0.08 2.75
N ALA A 557 -31.75 -0.36 1.45
CA ALA A 557 -32.69 0.24 0.47
C ALA A 557 -32.25 1.42 -0.46
N VAL A 558 -31.06 1.36 -1.06
CA VAL A 558 -30.75 2.16 -2.29
C VAL A 558 -31.15 1.44 -3.59
N GLY A 559 -30.87 0.14 -3.72
CA GLY A 559 -31.02 -0.64 -4.97
C GLY A 559 -32.45 -1.02 -5.36
N SER A 560 -33.46 -0.19 -5.10
CA SER A 560 -34.86 -0.41 -5.50
C SER A 560 -35.65 0.88 -5.72
N LEU A 561 -34.95 1.98 -5.99
CA LEU A 561 -35.55 3.29 -6.23
C LEU A 561 -35.85 3.47 -7.72
N VAL A 562 -37.04 3.96 -8.05
CA VAL A 562 -37.42 4.38 -9.42
C VAL A 562 -37.67 5.87 -9.48
N ALA A 563 -37.40 6.46 -10.64
CA ALA A 563 -37.44 7.90 -10.82
C ALA A 563 -37.80 8.30 -12.26
N ARG A 564 -38.01 9.59 -12.46
CA ARG A 564 -38.06 10.23 -13.79
C ARG A 564 -37.05 11.37 -13.88
N ILE A 565 -36.54 11.58 -15.10
CA ILE A 565 -35.67 12.72 -15.43
C ILE A 565 -36.50 14.01 -15.45
N THR A 566 -36.01 15.07 -14.81
CA THR A 566 -36.73 16.36 -14.66
C THR A 566 -36.19 17.48 -15.55
N GLY A 567 -35.05 17.30 -16.22
CA GLY A 567 -34.41 18.30 -17.06
C GLY A 567 -34.32 17.92 -18.53
N ASN A 568 -34.24 18.91 -19.42
CA ASN A 568 -34.19 18.70 -20.87
C ASN A 568 -32.78 18.36 -21.42
N HIS A 569 -31.71 18.54 -20.63
CA HIS A 569 -30.31 18.45 -21.07
C HIS A 569 -29.47 17.49 -20.21
N VAL A 570 -30.05 16.32 -19.90
CA VAL A 570 -29.56 15.45 -18.83
C VAL A 570 -28.74 14.30 -19.42
N HIS A 571 -27.42 14.35 -19.25
CA HIS A 571 -26.53 13.32 -19.78
C HIS A 571 -26.40 12.11 -18.85
N LEU A 572 -26.65 10.93 -19.39
CA LEU A 572 -26.26 9.64 -18.81
C LEU A 572 -24.77 9.41 -19.10
N ARG A 573 -23.97 9.08 -18.08
CA ARG A 573 -22.50 9.08 -18.19
C ARG A 573 -21.82 7.78 -17.72
N THR A 574 -20.65 7.47 -18.26
CA THR A 574 -19.83 6.32 -17.82
C THR A 574 -19.25 6.50 -16.40
N GLU A 575 -19.05 7.74 -15.98
CA GLU A 575 -18.49 8.16 -14.68
C GLU A 575 -19.30 9.33 -14.08
N PRO A 576 -19.28 9.53 -12.75
CA PRO A 576 -20.02 10.60 -12.06
C PRO A 576 -19.31 11.96 -12.19
N SER A 577 -19.10 12.43 -13.41
CA SER A 577 -18.37 13.68 -13.68
C SER A 577 -19.02 14.52 -14.78
N THR A 578 -19.10 15.83 -14.57
CA THR A 578 -19.46 16.80 -15.62
C THR A 578 -18.26 17.28 -16.43
N SER A 579 -17.03 17.12 -15.94
CA SER A 579 -15.83 17.73 -16.54
C SER A 579 -15.30 16.98 -17.77
N ASN A 580 -15.57 15.68 -17.87
CA ASN A 580 -15.20 14.86 -19.02
C ASN A 580 -16.36 14.82 -20.02
N GLN A 581 -16.15 15.25 -21.26
CA GLN A 581 -17.18 15.13 -22.31
C GLN A 581 -17.22 13.74 -22.97
N GLU A 582 -16.11 13.00 -23.00
CA GLU A 582 -16.06 11.62 -23.49
C GLU A 582 -16.80 10.63 -22.58
N SER A 583 -17.19 11.07 -21.36
CA SER A 583 -18.02 10.28 -20.46
C SER A 583 -19.49 10.18 -20.89
N ILE A 584 -19.97 11.01 -21.81
CA ILE A 584 -21.39 11.08 -22.18
C ILE A 584 -21.77 9.84 -23.01
N ILE A 585 -22.64 8.99 -22.46
CA ILE A 585 -23.22 7.84 -23.15
C ILE A 585 -24.33 8.32 -24.09
N LYS A 586 -25.28 9.09 -23.54
CA LYS A 586 -26.41 9.70 -24.27
C LYS A 586 -27.07 10.81 -23.45
N GLN A 587 -27.88 11.63 -24.12
CA GLN A 587 -28.83 12.54 -23.46
C GLN A 587 -30.14 11.79 -23.19
N LEU A 588 -30.64 11.90 -21.96
CA LEU A 588 -31.97 11.46 -21.58
C LEU A 588 -32.96 12.63 -21.77
N LEU A 589 -34.20 12.30 -22.10
CA LEU A 589 -35.28 13.28 -22.22
C LEU A 589 -35.95 13.49 -20.87
N ILE A 590 -36.69 14.59 -20.73
CA ILE A 590 -37.59 14.80 -19.60
C ILE A 590 -38.63 13.67 -19.55
N ASP A 591 -39.05 13.31 -18.33
CA ASP A 591 -39.92 12.17 -18.01
C ASP A 591 -39.42 10.77 -18.39
N THR A 592 -38.20 10.62 -18.95
CA THR A 592 -37.57 9.30 -19.16
C THR A 592 -37.57 8.52 -17.82
N PRO A 593 -38.19 7.33 -17.77
CA PRO A 593 -38.23 6.51 -16.56
C PRO A 593 -36.87 5.84 -16.35
N VAL A 594 -36.34 5.92 -15.12
CA VAL A 594 -35.07 5.28 -14.77
C VAL A 594 -35.16 4.50 -13.46
N GLN A 595 -34.43 3.39 -13.39
CA GLN A 595 -34.17 2.67 -12.14
C GLN A 595 -32.83 3.15 -11.56
N VAL A 596 -32.82 3.50 -10.27
CA VAL A 596 -31.62 3.88 -9.50
C VAL A 596 -31.06 2.62 -8.83
N PHE A 597 -29.78 2.35 -9.06
CA PHE A 597 -29.06 1.20 -8.51
C PHE A 597 -28.07 1.58 -7.41
N ASP A 598 -27.50 2.79 -7.49
CA ASP A 598 -26.46 3.27 -6.57
C ASP A 598 -26.53 4.80 -6.38
N VAL A 599 -25.89 5.30 -5.32
CA VAL A 599 -25.83 6.72 -4.93
C VAL A 599 -24.39 7.09 -4.64
N HIS A 600 -23.91 8.16 -5.30
CA HIS A 600 -22.53 8.59 -5.18
C HIS A 600 -22.48 10.12 -5.09
N GLU A 601 -22.40 10.61 -3.85
CA GLU A 601 -22.60 12.02 -3.46
C GLU A 601 -23.75 12.71 -4.20
N ASN A 602 -23.48 13.50 -5.26
CA ASN A 602 -24.49 14.24 -6.03
C ASN A 602 -24.94 13.54 -7.32
N TRP A 603 -24.65 12.25 -7.48
CA TRP A 603 -25.09 11.43 -8.60
C TRP A 603 -25.91 10.21 -8.15
N TYR A 604 -26.82 9.78 -9.02
CA TYR A 604 -27.41 8.45 -9.01
C TYR A 604 -26.78 7.61 -10.13
N TYR A 605 -26.43 6.35 -9.88
CA TYR A 605 -26.19 5.38 -10.94
C TYR A 605 -27.53 4.81 -11.38
N VAL A 606 -27.91 5.05 -12.63
CA VAL A 606 -29.23 4.73 -13.15
C VAL A 606 -29.18 3.86 -14.39
N SER A 607 -30.32 3.25 -14.71
CA SER A 607 -30.57 2.63 -16.01
C SER A 607 -31.90 3.09 -16.58
N ASP A 608 -31.92 3.39 -17.88
CA ASP A 608 -33.13 3.60 -18.67
C ASP A 608 -33.56 2.32 -19.41
N TYR A 609 -33.29 1.17 -18.79
CA TYR A 609 -33.46 -0.19 -19.32
C TYR A 609 -32.56 -0.57 -20.51
N GLN A 610 -32.06 0.39 -21.28
CA GLN A 610 -31.12 0.15 -22.40
C GLN A 610 -29.67 0.29 -21.96
N ASP A 611 -29.33 1.44 -21.35
CA ASP A 611 -27.97 1.75 -20.90
C ASP A 611 -27.92 1.89 -19.38
N LYS A 612 -26.70 1.91 -18.82
CA LYS A 612 -26.44 2.23 -17.41
C LYS A 612 -25.35 3.28 -17.29
N GLY A 613 -25.57 4.25 -16.40
CA GLY A 613 -24.65 5.38 -16.24
C GLY A 613 -25.06 6.31 -15.11
N TRP A 614 -24.23 7.30 -14.85
CA TRP A 614 -24.43 8.31 -13.82
C TRP A 614 -25.26 9.49 -14.35
N VAL A 615 -26.20 9.95 -13.52
CA VAL A 615 -26.98 11.18 -13.74
C VAL A 615 -27.02 11.99 -12.45
N PHE A 616 -26.89 13.32 -12.56
CA PHE A 616 -26.82 14.22 -11.41
C PHE A 616 -28.18 14.34 -10.70
N LYS A 617 -28.18 14.37 -9.36
CA LYS A 617 -29.38 14.22 -8.52
C LYS A 617 -30.48 15.24 -8.80
N ASP A 618 -30.11 16.51 -8.99
CA ASP A 618 -31.04 17.62 -9.23
C ASP A 618 -31.95 17.39 -10.46
N TYR A 619 -31.50 16.55 -11.40
CA TYR A 619 -32.23 16.20 -12.61
C TYR A 619 -33.04 14.91 -12.49
N ILE A 620 -33.21 14.38 -11.27
CA ILE A 620 -33.92 13.12 -10.98
C ILE A 620 -34.95 13.33 -9.87
N LYS A 621 -36.21 13.00 -10.17
CA LYS A 621 -37.29 12.94 -9.17
C LYS A 621 -37.62 11.49 -8.83
N LEU A 622 -37.37 11.10 -7.58
CA LEU A 622 -37.75 9.78 -7.05
C LEU A 622 -39.27 9.62 -7.05
N ASN A 623 -39.75 8.44 -7.45
CA ASN A 623 -41.17 8.14 -7.60
C ASN A 623 -41.75 7.26 -6.50
N ASN A 624 -40.94 6.38 -5.90
CA ASN A 624 -41.38 5.36 -4.95
C ASN A 624 -40.76 5.46 -3.55
N LEU A 625 -40.00 6.52 -3.24
CA LEU A 625 -39.56 6.80 -1.87
C LEU A 625 -40.67 7.51 -1.09
N PHE A 626 -41.08 6.89 0.01
CA PHE A 626 -42.07 7.43 0.94
C PHE A 626 -41.51 7.40 2.36
N GLN A 627 -42.08 8.21 3.24
CA GLN A 627 -41.80 8.20 4.67
C GLN A 627 -43.09 7.94 5.44
N VAL A 628 -43.03 7.14 6.51
CA VAL A 628 -44.14 6.98 7.45
C VAL A 628 -44.34 8.30 8.19
N LYS A 629 -45.57 8.82 8.19
CA LYS A 629 -45.90 10.07 8.88
C LYS A 629 -45.62 9.96 10.38
N ASN A 630 -45.37 11.10 11.02
CA ASN A 630 -45.23 11.16 12.47
C ASN A 630 -46.55 10.76 13.14
N MET A 631 -46.53 9.69 13.95
CA MET A 631 -47.71 9.08 14.59
C MET A 631 -47.33 8.48 15.94
N GLU A 632 -48.28 8.45 16.88
CA GLU A 632 -48.09 7.87 18.23
C GLU A 632 -48.00 6.33 18.23
N SER A 633 -48.32 5.66 17.13
CA SER A 633 -48.33 4.20 17.00
C SER A 633 -47.75 3.72 15.67
N ASN A 634 -46.99 2.64 15.70
CA ASN A 634 -46.37 2.03 14.51
C ASN A 634 -47.38 1.67 13.42
N LEU A 635 -47.03 1.94 12.15
CA LEU A 635 -47.83 1.60 10.99
C LEU A 635 -47.79 0.08 10.73
N LEU A 636 -48.95 -0.57 10.69
CA LEU A 636 -49.07 -2.01 10.51
C LEU A 636 -48.92 -2.41 9.03
N VAL A 637 -47.98 -3.32 8.74
CA VAL A 637 -47.78 -3.94 7.42
C VAL A 637 -48.63 -5.21 7.33
N ARG A 638 -49.35 -5.39 6.23
CA ARG A 638 -50.27 -6.53 6.01
C ARG A 638 -49.91 -7.36 4.77
N ASN A 639 -50.29 -8.64 4.75
CA ASN A 639 -50.09 -9.50 3.58
C ASN A 639 -51.05 -9.23 2.41
N LYS A 640 -52.13 -8.47 2.62
CA LYS A 640 -53.17 -8.16 1.64
C LYS A 640 -53.58 -6.68 1.72
N PRO A 641 -54.04 -6.04 0.63
CA PRO A 641 -54.44 -4.63 0.58
C PRO A 641 -55.82 -4.38 1.20
N ASN A 642 -56.02 -4.75 2.47
CA ASN A 642 -57.22 -4.43 3.24
C ASN A 642 -57.02 -4.67 4.75
N GLN A 643 -57.93 -4.12 5.56
CA GLN A 643 -57.89 -4.23 7.02
C GLN A 643 -58.08 -5.67 7.56
N LYS A 644 -58.55 -6.61 6.73
CA LYS A 644 -58.67 -8.04 7.07
C LYS A 644 -57.45 -8.87 6.65
N GLY A 645 -56.44 -8.24 6.02
CA GLY A 645 -55.16 -8.87 5.74
C GLY A 645 -54.36 -9.10 7.02
N ASP A 646 -53.68 -10.22 7.11
CA ASP A 646 -52.92 -10.63 8.28
C ASP A 646 -51.73 -9.67 8.50
N ILE A 647 -51.47 -9.27 9.75
CA ILE A 647 -50.37 -8.35 10.07
C ILE A 647 -49.06 -9.14 10.01
N ILE A 648 -48.15 -8.72 9.13
CA ILE A 648 -46.84 -9.36 8.91
C ILE A 648 -45.66 -8.50 9.36
N GLY A 649 -45.91 -7.27 9.80
CA GLY A 649 -44.84 -6.34 10.15
C GLY A 649 -45.34 -5.03 10.75
N LYS A 650 -44.39 -4.20 11.20
CA LYS A 650 -44.66 -2.87 11.76
C LYS A 650 -43.54 -1.91 11.39
N LEU A 651 -43.90 -0.74 10.87
CA LEU A 651 -42.97 0.36 10.57
C LEU A 651 -43.09 1.46 11.63
N GLN A 652 -41.99 2.14 11.93
CA GLN A 652 -41.95 3.22 12.91
C GLN A 652 -42.30 4.58 12.27
N ALA A 653 -42.69 5.55 13.11
CA ALA A 653 -42.89 6.92 12.69
C ALA A 653 -41.59 7.52 12.10
N ASN A 654 -41.71 8.25 10.99
CA ASN A 654 -40.60 8.86 10.24
C ASN A 654 -39.66 7.87 9.52
N GLU A 655 -39.98 6.56 9.51
CA GLU A 655 -39.22 5.55 8.76
C GLU A 655 -39.37 5.73 7.24
N TYR A 656 -38.27 5.65 6.49
CA TYR A 656 -38.26 5.72 5.03
C TYR A 656 -38.45 4.34 4.41
N ILE A 657 -39.36 4.23 3.43
CA ILE A 657 -39.73 2.97 2.78
C ILE A 657 -39.83 3.10 1.27
N ASN A 658 -39.45 2.04 0.56
CA ASN A 658 -39.59 1.94 -0.88
C ASN A 658 -40.91 1.22 -1.22
N VAL A 659 -41.81 1.95 -1.87
CA VAL A 659 -43.03 1.41 -2.48
C VAL A 659 -42.63 0.54 -3.68
N ALA A 660 -43.26 -0.62 -3.81
CA ALA A 660 -43.04 -1.51 -4.94
C ALA A 660 -43.64 -0.90 -6.21
N PHE A 661 -42.96 -1.07 -7.34
CA PHE A 661 -43.38 -0.54 -8.63
C PHE A 661 -43.56 -1.67 -9.65
N ASN A 662 -44.34 -1.40 -10.70
CA ASN A 662 -44.50 -2.30 -11.83
C ASN A 662 -43.33 -2.09 -12.81
N GLU A 663 -42.48 -3.10 -12.98
CA GLU A 663 -41.24 -2.99 -13.78
C GLU A 663 -41.46 -2.64 -15.26
N GLU A 664 -42.64 -2.92 -15.84
CA GLU A 664 -42.98 -2.57 -17.23
C GLU A 664 -43.44 -1.10 -17.41
N SER A 665 -43.74 -0.37 -16.33
CA SER A 665 -44.33 0.98 -16.37
C SER A 665 -43.67 2.02 -15.45
N ASN A 666 -42.92 1.56 -14.44
CA ASN A 666 -42.39 2.36 -13.31
C ASN A 666 -43.44 3.09 -12.46
N ASP A 667 -44.72 2.74 -12.59
CA ASP A 667 -45.80 3.20 -11.72
C ASP A 667 -45.83 2.38 -10.42
N ILE A 668 -46.21 3.02 -9.31
CA ILE A 668 -46.31 2.36 -8.00
C ILE A 668 -47.46 1.35 -7.95
N ILE A 669 -47.24 0.21 -7.29
CA ILE A 669 -48.25 -0.84 -7.14
C ILE A 669 -49.20 -0.45 -6.00
N GLN A 670 -50.43 -0.11 -6.40
CA GLN A 670 -51.50 0.34 -5.52
C GLN A 670 -52.78 -0.48 -5.78
N GLU A 671 -53.46 -0.90 -4.71
CA GLU A 671 -54.78 -1.54 -4.76
C GLU A 671 -55.72 -0.78 -3.81
N GLY A 672 -56.60 0.05 -4.38
CA GLY A 672 -57.41 1.01 -3.60
C GLY A 672 -56.52 1.95 -2.78
N ASP A 673 -56.80 2.08 -1.49
CA ASP A 673 -56.05 2.94 -0.57
C ASP A 673 -54.76 2.29 -0.02
N TRP A 674 -54.31 1.16 -0.58
CA TRP A 674 -53.15 0.42 -0.09
C TRP A 674 -51.99 0.44 -1.10
N LEU A 675 -50.81 0.85 -0.65
CA LEU A 675 -49.56 0.76 -1.39
C LEU A 675 -48.82 -0.52 -1.03
N LYS A 676 -48.32 -1.22 -2.05
CA LYS A 676 -47.43 -2.37 -1.86
C LYS A 676 -46.02 -1.86 -1.58
N ILE A 677 -45.32 -2.44 -0.62
CA ILE A 677 -43.95 -2.08 -0.25
C ILE A 677 -43.03 -3.29 -0.30
N TYR A 678 -41.74 -3.06 -0.54
CA TYR A 678 -40.72 -4.05 -0.23
C TYR A 678 -40.59 -4.12 1.29
N TYR A 679 -40.70 -5.32 1.87
CA TYR A 679 -40.66 -5.51 3.32
C TYR A 679 -39.96 -6.82 3.68
N GLU A 680 -38.98 -6.73 4.59
CA GLU A 680 -38.09 -7.84 5.02
C GLU A 680 -37.44 -8.60 3.86
N ASN A 681 -37.92 -9.81 3.55
CA ASN A 681 -37.45 -10.69 2.45
C ASN A 681 -38.50 -10.82 1.32
N GLY A 682 -39.56 -9.99 1.32
CA GLY A 682 -40.66 -10.08 0.36
C GLY A 682 -41.43 -8.76 0.21
N PHE A 683 -42.77 -8.85 0.29
CA PHE A 683 -43.66 -7.72 0.08
C PHE A 683 -44.73 -7.62 1.16
N GLY A 684 -45.11 -6.40 1.51
CA GLY A 684 -46.27 -6.10 2.34
C GLY A 684 -47.14 -5.00 1.74
N TRP A 685 -48.24 -4.71 2.42
CA TRP A 685 -49.19 -3.65 2.07
C TRP A 685 -49.40 -2.71 3.26
N VAL A 686 -49.44 -1.42 2.97
CA VAL A 686 -49.64 -0.34 3.96
C VAL A 686 -50.61 0.70 3.40
N HIS A 687 -51.43 1.28 4.27
CA HIS A 687 -52.47 2.21 3.86
C HIS A 687 -51.88 3.60 3.56
N HIS A 688 -52.12 4.12 2.35
CA HIS A 688 -51.46 5.30 1.78
C HIS A 688 -51.56 6.56 2.68
N ALA A 689 -52.68 6.71 3.40
CA ALA A 689 -52.96 7.88 4.23
C ALA A 689 -51.91 8.14 5.32
N TYR A 690 -51.19 7.09 5.78
CA TYR A 690 -50.15 7.16 6.79
C TYR A 690 -48.75 7.41 6.22
N LEU A 691 -48.63 7.61 4.91
CA LEU A 691 -47.37 7.83 4.21
C LEU A 691 -47.30 9.23 3.59
N GLN A 692 -46.10 9.77 3.51
CA GLN A 692 -45.77 11.02 2.82
C GLN A 692 -44.73 10.72 1.73
N LYS A 693 -45.09 10.92 0.47
CA LYS A 693 -44.14 10.81 -0.65
C LYS A 693 -43.03 11.85 -0.47
N GLN A 694 -41.80 11.44 -0.75
CA GLN A 694 -40.62 12.28 -0.62
C GLN A 694 -40.25 12.85 -2.00
N ASP A 695 -40.32 14.16 -2.15
CA ASP A 695 -39.87 14.88 -3.34
C ASP A 695 -38.45 15.41 -3.11
N THR A 696 -37.58 15.30 -4.11
CA THR A 696 -36.11 15.44 -4.03
C THR A 696 -35.59 16.88 -3.91
N THR A 697 -36.21 17.72 -3.06
CA THR A 697 -35.95 19.18 -2.99
C THR A 697 -35.51 19.71 -1.62
N ASN A 698 -35.30 18.83 -0.62
CA ASN A 698 -34.54 19.09 0.61
C ASN A 698 -33.77 17.83 1.02
#